data_AF-A0A6I4UXZ2-F1
#
_entry.id   AF-A0A6I4UXZ2-F1
#
_cell.length_a   1.000
_cell.length_b   1.000
_cell.length_c   1.000
_cell.angle_alpha   90.00
_cell.angle_beta   90.00
_cell.angle_gamma   90.00
#
_symmetry.space_group_name_H-M   'P 1'
#
loop_
_entity.id
_entity.type
_entity.pdbx_description
1 polymer ?
#
loop_
_entity_poly.entity_id
_entity_poly.type
_entity_poly.pdbx_seq_one_letter_code
_entity_poly.pdbx_strand_id
1 'polypeptide(L)'
;MHVTRLPGAISEYRRFQSRRTAGLVAACAAALLASACTTAPGGSLAAKSAVPTVASYDYTGWDSYLGGAESSQYSSLDQINKANVSQLEVAWTYETGPGAAPSFNPIKVGNMLIVLKGTSTLAALDPATGRELWSREYEGRLGTRGINYWQSADGTDRRLFVINDGMLRAINAANGEPIATFGADSKVDIRVGLPGDTSAIRPLQTSNPGRIYKDTIIVSLPAAAYDFASAPANIHAYDVRTGAMKWAFNMVPQKGEFGYDTWPETPDRHNYGGVHNWSESTVDEELGLVFIPTGTARYDFYGGNRKGDNLFGNSIVALNAETGERVWHFQTIHHDLWDLDLPQAPKLMTIRKDGEDVPILIQAVKHGYVFVFDRRTGEPIWPIEERPVPASDVPGEEASPTQPFPTWPKPYARMTFTEDMINPHIPEADQAKLRELFKTVRNDGEFTPPSLQGSIGMPGHNGGTNWGGSAVDPVRKRFYVNSKQIPVLNKLTLDKRPEALEAMPNSGGDVMPYKEAVDFMLQSNGLPAINPPWSTLTGYDMESGEIIWQVPNGEVMMLAEKGIRNTGSTAPRGGPVATAGGLIFIGTSSDRKVRARDADTGAVLWEHQLDAASEGVPAVYEAGGKQYVVFPVGGDGLFAPRLGQPKPGANRYVAFALPTGAGQ
;
A
#
# COMPACT_ATOMS: atom_id res chain seq x y z
N MET A 1 -22.92 -11.07 55.86
CA MET A 1 -22.92 -12.52 56.16
C MET A 1 -21.51 -13.05 56.03
N HIS A 2 -21.11 -13.97 56.89
CA HIS A 2 -19.74 -14.48 57.04
C HIS A 2 -19.74 -16.01 56.82
N VAL A 3 -18.55 -16.59 56.56
CA VAL A 3 -18.25 -18.04 56.48
C VAL A 3 -19.00 -18.79 55.34
N THR A 4 -18.52 -19.85 54.67
CA THR A 4 -17.40 -20.78 54.88
C THR A 4 -17.02 -21.47 53.55
N ARG A 5 -15.75 -21.82 53.31
CA ARG A 5 -15.34 -23.03 52.53
C ARG A 5 -13.81 -23.29 52.56
N LEU A 6 -13.43 -24.41 53.17
CA LEU A 6 -12.13 -25.11 53.11
C LEU A 6 -12.39 -26.56 53.61
N PRO A 7 -11.49 -27.54 53.44
CA PRO A 7 -10.60 -27.81 52.29
C PRO A 7 -10.68 -29.32 51.87
N GLY A 8 -9.87 -29.74 50.88
CA GLY A 8 -9.64 -31.16 50.56
C GLY A 8 -8.62 -31.34 49.43
N ALA A 9 -7.62 -32.21 49.62
CA ALA A 9 -6.46 -32.33 48.72
C ALA A 9 -5.92 -33.79 48.66
N ILE A 10 -4.85 -34.01 47.88
CA ILE A 10 -3.94 -35.20 47.86
C ILE A 10 -4.52 -36.43 47.12
N SER A 11 -4.05 -36.72 45.89
CA SER A 11 -3.07 -37.77 45.48
C SER A 11 -3.64 -39.22 45.45
N GLU A 12 -3.11 -40.23 44.74
CA GLU A 12 -1.78 -40.43 44.14
C GLU A 12 -1.78 -41.40 42.93
N TYR A 13 -0.60 -41.50 42.32
CA TYR A 13 -0.11 -42.39 41.26
C TYR A 13 -0.11 -43.90 41.59
N ARG A 14 -0.51 -44.82 40.66
CA ARG A 14 0.30 -45.97 40.10
C ARG A 14 -0.45 -47.24 39.60
N ARG A 15 0.06 -47.72 38.44
CA ARG A 15 0.34 -49.12 38.00
C ARG A 15 -0.78 -50.15 37.76
N PHE A 16 -0.92 -50.50 36.48
CA PHE A 16 -0.62 -51.83 35.88
C PHE A 16 -0.78 -53.11 36.74
N GLN A 17 -1.60 -54.08 36.28
CA GLN A 17 -1.08 -55.30 35.64
C GLN A 17 -2.13 -56.21 34.95
N SER A 18 -1.80 -56.62 33.71
CA SER A 18 -2.04 -57.91 33.04
C SER A 18 -3.39 -58.67 33.12
N ARG A 19 -3.81 -59.17 31.93
CA ARG A 19 -3.99 -60.62 31.69
C ARG A 19 -3.62 -60.97 30.24
N ARG A 20 -3.16 -62.21 30.02
CA ARG A 20 -2.56 -62.75 28.78
C ARG A 20 -3.56 -63.61 28.00
N THR A 21 -3.40 -63.68 26.68
CA THR A 21 -3.26 -64.88 25.79
C THR A 21 -3.41 -64.44 24.32
N ALA A 22 -2.87 -65.08 23.28
CA ALA A 22 -1.73 -66.01 23.09
C ALA A 22 -1.42 -66.09 21.56
N GLY A 23 -0.22 -66.50 21.14
CA GLY A 23 0.05 -66.82 19.72
C GLY A 23 1.38 -66.28 19.14
N LEU A 24 2.41 -67.13 19.25
CA LEU A 24 3.62 -67.35 18.41
C LEU A 24 3.86 -66.44 17.17
N VAL A 25 5.05 -65.85 16.95
CA VAL A 25 6.38 -66.45 16.58
C VAL A 25 6.35 -67.09 15.18
N ALA A 26 7.25 -66.88 14.19
CA ALA A 26 8.27 -65.87 13.84
C ALA A 26 8.71 -66.18 12.35
N ALA A 27 9.73 -65.62 11.67
CA ALA A 27 10.83 -64.69 11.97
C ALA A 27 11.41 -64.02 10.68
N CYS A 28 12.24 -62.98 10.87
CA CYS A 28 13.42 -62.52 10.09
C CYS A 28 13.55 -62.58 8.54
N ALA A 29 14.17 -61.48 8.06
CA ALA A 29 15.19 -61.35 7.01
C ALA A 29 14.77 -60.90 5.59
N ALA A 30 15.51 -59.89 5.11
CA ALA A 30 15.35 -59.19 3.86
C ALA A 30 15.98 -59.89 2.64
N ALA A 31 15.45 -59.60 1.45
CA ALA A 31 16.21 -59.46 0.21
C ALA A 31 15.44 -58.60 -0.81
N LEU A 32 16.15 -57.80 -1.60
CA LEU A 32 15.57 -57.07 -2.74
C LEU A 32 15.32 -58.02 -3.92
N LEU A 33 14.32 -57.72 -4.76
CA LEU A 33 14.49 -57.48 -6.20
C LEU A 33 13.18 -57.00 -6.86
N ALA A 34 13.30 -56.23 -7.94
CA ALA A 34 12.19 -55.54 -8.60
C ALA A 34 11.51 -56.41 -9.67
N SER A 35 10.21 -56.14 -9.95
CA SER A 35 9.67 -56.02 -11.32
C SER A 35 8.18 -55.66 -11.38
N ALA A 36 7.77 -55.15 -12.55
CA ALA A 36 6.41 -55.07 -13.08
C ALA A 36 5.42 -54.07 -12.45
N CYS A 37 5.43 -52.84 -12.97
CA CYS A 37 4.26 -51.97 -12.96
C CYS A 37 3.09 -52.64 -13.71
N THR A 38 1.92 -52.76 -13.07
CA THR A 38 0.65 -53.08 -13.75
C THR A 38 -0.14 -51.80 -13.96
N THR A 39 -0.20 -51.32 -15.19
CA THR A 39 -1.00 -50.17 -15.61
C THR A 39 -2.49 -50.50 -15.62
N ALA A 40 -3.31 -49.75 -14.89
CA ALA A 40 -4.76 -49.73 -15.07
C ALA A 40 -5.14 -48.61 -16.08
N PRO A 41 -5.93 -48.88 -17.13
CA PRO A 41 -6.28 -47.89 -18.14
C PRO A 41 -7.65 -47.22 -17.89
N GLY A 42 -7.82 -46.00 -18.41
CA GLY A 42 -9.13 -45.45 -18.77
C GLY A 42 -9.69 -44.34 -17.87
N GLY A 43 -9.40 -43.08 -18.21
CA GLY A 43 -9.93 -41.89 -17.54
C GLY A 43 -9.45 -40.61 -18.21
N SER A 44 -9.67 -40.48 -19.52
CA SER A 44 -9.08 -39.43 -20.36
C SER A 44 -9.80 -38.09 -20.26
N LEU A 45 -9.04 -37.00 -20.45
CA LEU A 45 -9.51 -35.64 -20.71
C LEU A 45 -10.35 -34.99 -19.59
N ALA A 46 -9.67 -34.52 -18.55
CA ALA A 46 -10.06 -33.23 -17.97
C ALA A 46 -9.99 -32.19 -19.09
N ALA A 47 -11.12 -31.56 -19.42
CA ALA A 47 -11.14 -30.53 -20.44
C ALA A 47 -10.18 -29.40 -20.02
N LYS A 48 -9.27 -29.01 -20.93
CA LYS A 48 -8.69 -27.67 -20.84
C LYS A 48 -9.86 -26.69 -21.00
N SER A 49 -10.40 -26.18 -19.90
CA SER A 49 -11.25 -24.99 -19.95
C SER A 49 -10.49 -23.96 -20.74
N ALA A 50 -11.11 -23.43 -21.79
CA ALA A 50 -10.56 -22.28 -22.48
C ALA A 50 -10.34 -21.20 -21.41
N VAL A 51 -9.09 -20.76 -21.25
CA VAL A 51 -8.79 -19.61 -20.40
C VAL A 51 -9.66 -18.48 -20.94
N PRO A 52 -10.46 -17.81 -20.09
CA PRO A 52 -11.25 -16.67 -20.55
C PRO A 52 -10.33 -15.69 -21.29
N THR A 53 -10.73 -15.27 -22.49
CA THR A 53 -10.05 -14.17 -23.16
C THR A 53 -10.21 -12.94 -22.28
N VAL A 54 -9.11 -12.54 -21.63
CA VAL A 54 -9.07 -11.44 -20.67
C VAL A 54 -9.75 -10.21 -21.26
N ALA A 55 -10.76 -9.70 -20.57
CA ALA A 55 -11.50 -8.56 -21.05
C ALA A 55 -10.60 -7.31 -21.00
N SER A 56 -10.57 -6.52 -22.07
CA SER A 56 -9.88 -5.24 -22.04
C SER A 56 -10.66 -4.25 -21.17
N TYR A 57 -10.11 -3.86 -20.03
CA TYR A 57 -10.65 -2.76 -19.23
C TYR A 57 -10.74 -1.48 -20.07
N ASP A 58 -11.77 -0.66 -19.83
CA ASP A 58 -11.93 0.63 -20.49
C ASP A 58 -11.10 1.71 -19.79
N TYR A 59 -9.93 2.00 -20.37
CA TYR A 59 -9.01 3.02 -19.87
C TYR A 59 -9.31 4.46 -20.39
N THR A 60 -10.45 4.69 -21.04
CA THR A 60 -10.84 6.05 -21.47
C THR A 60 -11.40 6.89 -20.32
N GLY A 61 -11.94 6.22 -19.30
CA GLY A 61 -12.53 6.83 -18.11
C GLY A 61 -11.52 7.16 -17.01
N TRP A 62 -12.02 7.87 -15.99
CA TRP A 62 -11.35 8.04 -14.69
C TRP A 62 -12.42 8.20 -13.60
N ASP A 63 -13.45 7.37 -13.62
CA ASP A 63 -14.61 7.47 -12.74
C ASP A 63 -14.36 6.92 -11.32
N SER A 64 -13.23 6.25 -11.12
CA SER A 64 -12.87 5.52 -9.91
C SER A 64 -11.46 5.86 -9.46
N TYR A 65 -11.19 5.71 -8.16
CA TYR A 65 -9.87 5.98 -7.57
C TYR A 65 -8.75 5.22 -8.32
N LEU A 66 -7.66 5.91 -8.69
CA LEU A 66 -6.54 5.39 -9.48
C LEU A 66 -6.83 5.05 -10.96
N GLY A 67 -7.91 5.59 -11.52
CA GLY A 67 -8.22 5.46 -12.95
C GLY A 67 -9.02 4.21 -13.33
N GLY A 68 -9.54 3.48 -12.35
CA GLY A 68 -10.36 2.29 -12.57
C GLY A 68 -10.37 1.33 -11.38
N ALA A 69 -11.16 0.26 -11.47
CA ALA A 69 -11.21 -0.80 -10.46
C ALA A 69 -9.88 -1.58 -10.41
N GLU A 70 -9.29 -1.83 -11.59
CA GLU A 70 -8.01 -2.49 -11.83
C GLU A 70 -6.79 -1.63 -11.44
N SER A 71 -7.03 -0.38 -11.03
CA SER A 71 -6.03 0.52 -10.41
C SER A 71 -4.82 0.82 -11.29
N SER A 72 -4.98 0.78 -12.61
CA SER A 72 -3.87 0.82 -13.58
C SER A 72 -3.03 2.10 -13.50
N GLN A 73 -3.64 3.24 -13.12
CA GLN A 73 -3.08 4.57 -13.32
C GLN A 73 -2.66 4.78 -14.78
N TYR A 74 -3.48 4.27 -15.71
CA TYR A 74 -3.30 4.35 -17.15
C TYR A 74 -4.51 5.02 -17.78
N SER A 75 -4.30 5.78 -18.86
CA SER A 75 -5.38 6.24 -19.73
C SER A 75 -5.09 5.88 -21.19
N SER A 76 -6.10 5.36 -21.90
CA SER A 76 -6.01 5.11 -23.34
C SER A 76 -6.11 6.37 -24.20
N LEU A 77 -6.26 7.56 -23.59
CA LEU A 77 -6.29 8.84 -24.29
C LEU A 77 -4.89 9.26 -24.75
N ASP A 78 -4.75 9.60 -26.05
CA ASP A 78 -3.49 9.91 -26.74
C ASP A 78 -3.46 11.27 -27.45
N GLN A 79 -4.50 12.10 -27.29
CA GLN A 79 -4.54 13.47 -27.82
C GLN A 79 -3.31 14.27 -27.36
N ILE A 80 -2.90 14.09 -26.09
CA ILE A 80 -1.62 14.54 -25.57
C ILE A 80 -0.61 13.38 -25.71
N ASN A 81 0.42 13.59 -26.52
CA ASN A 81 1.44 12.59 -26.84
C ASN A 81 2.83 13.21 -27.03
N LYS A 82 3.85 12.36 -27.25
CA LYS A 82 5.26 12.79 -27.40
C LYS A 82 5.49 13.93 -28.40
N ALA A 83 4.66 14.08 -29.44
CA ALA A 83 4.85 15.09 -30.48
C ALA A 83 4.30 16.48 -30.12
N ASN A 84 3.34 16.57 -29.19
CA ASN A 84 2.65 17.83 -28.85
C ASN A 84 2.66 18.20 -27.36
N VAL A 85 3.13 17.32 -26.47
CA VAL A 85 3.17 17.54 -25.01
C VAL A 85 3.91 18.82 -24.58
N SER A 86 4.89 19.27 -25.38
CA SER A 86 5.60 20.54 -25.15
C SER A 86 4.71 21.79 -25.24
N GLN A 87 3.49 21.65 -25.78
CA GLN A 87 2.50 22.72 -25.95
C GLN A 87 1.51 22.81 -24.78
N LEU A 88 1.60 21.96 -23.75
CA LEU A 88 0.65 21.96 -22.63
C LEU A 88 0.66 23.29 -21.85
N GLU A 89 -0.53 23.84 -21.66
CA GLU A 89 -0.80 25.05 -20.89
C GLU A 89 -1.73 24.75 -19.70
N VAL A 90 -1.75 25.63 -18.70
CA VAL A 90 -2.75 25.59 -17.62
C VAL A 90 -4.12 25.93 -18.22
N ALA A 91 -5.02 24.95 -18.25
CA ALA A 91 -6.37 25.11 -18.78
C ALA A 91 -7.31 25.76 -17.75
N TRP A 92 -7.20 25.37 -16.48
CA TRP A 92 -7.94 25.96 -15.36
C TRP A 92 -7.28 25.63 -14.01
N THR A 93 -7.65 26.37 -12.97
CA THR A 93 -7.27 26.10 -11.56
C THR A 93 -8.48 26.22 -10.65
N TYR A 94 -8.56 25.38 -9.60
CA TYR A 94 -9.61 25.45 -8.58
C TYR A 94 -8.99 25.48 -7.18
N GLU A 95 -9.15 26.60 -6.46
CA GLU A 95 -8.64 26.75 -5.09
C GLU A 95 -9.47 25.96 -4.08
N THR A 96 -8.81 25.16 -3.24
CA THR A 96 -9.47 24.34 -2.22
C THR A 96 -9.71 25.08 -0.90
N GLY A 97 -9.28 26.34 -0.81
CA GLY A 97 -9.28 27.13 0.42
C GLY A 97 -8.14 26.77 1.39
N PRO A 98 -8.09 27.41 2.56
CA PRO A 98 -7.09 27.15 3.59
C PRO A 98 -7.28 25.77 4.23
N GLY A 99 -6.20 25.17 4.72
CA GLY A 99 -6.23 23.88 5.42
C GLY A 99 -5.13 22.94 4.97
N ALA A 100 -5.39 21.63 5.06
CA ALA A 100 -4.49 20.61 4.55
C ALA A 100 -4.29 20.73 3.04
N ALA A 101 -3.08 20.45 2.56
CA ALA A 101 -2.80 20.34 1.14
C ALA A 101 -3.60 19.17 0.53
N PRO A 102 -4.21 19.33 -0.65
CA PRO A 102 -4.89 18.24 -1.32
C PRO A 102 -3.88 17.15 -1.70
N SER A 103 -4.25 15.90 -1.45
CA SER A 103 -3.59 14.70 -1.99
C SER A 103 -4.59 13.70 -2.56
N PHE A 104 -5.78 14.23 -2.88
CA PHE A 104 -6.96 13.52 -3.34
C PHE A 104 -6.87 13.34 -4.85
N ASN A 105 -6.96 12.10 -5.33
CA ASN A 105 -7.11 11.77 -6.74
C ASN A 105 -8.53 12.15 -7.19
N PRO A 106 -8.69 13.13 -8.10
CA PRO A 106 -10.00 13.48 -8.63
C PRO A 106 -10.59 12.33 -9.43
N ILE A 107 -11.92 12.24 -9.49
CA ILE A 107 -12.62 11.31 -10.40
C ILE A 107 -13.56 12.06 -11.33
N LYS A 108 -13.62 11.64 -12.59
CA LYS A 108 -14.48 12.22 -13.64
C LYS A 108 -15.68 11.32 -13.86
N VAL A 109 -16.85 11.77 -13.39
CA VAL A 109 -18.12 11.03 -13.46
C VAL A 109 -19.12 11.77 -14.35
N GLY A 110 -19.41 11.21 -15.53
CA GLY A 110 -20.23 11.88 -16.55
C GLY A 110 -19.66 13.25 -16.94
N ASN A 111 -20.38 14.33 -16.59
CA ASN A 111 -20.02 15.73 -16.85
C ASN A 111 -19.48 16.46 -15.60
N MET A 112 -19.00 15.73 -14.59
CA MET A 112 -18.52 16.29 -13.31
C MET A 112 -17.11 15.76 -13.00
N LEU A 113 -16.25 16.62 -12.47
CA LEU A 113 -15.00 16.23 -11.81
C LEU A 113 -15.18 16.38 -10.29
N ILE A 114 -15.10 15.28 -9.55
CA ILE A 114 -15.25 15.30 -8.10
C ILE A 114 -13.89 15.54 -7.44
N VAL A 115 -13.83 16.51 -6.53
CA VAL A 115 -12.63 16.91 -5.79
C VAL A 115 -12.93 17.11 -4.30
N LEU A 116 -11.89 17.01 -3.47
CA LEU A 116 -11.92 17.41 -2.07
C LEU A 116 -11.51 18.89 -1.92
N LYS A 117 -12.32 19.66 -1.20
CA LYS A 117 -12.11 21.07 -0.82
C LYS A 117 -11.89 21.13 0.71
N GLY A 118 -10.77 21.72 1.15
CA GLY A 118 -10.35 21.65 2.55
C GLY A 118 -10.25 20.20 3.07
N THR A 119 -10.89 19.92 4.20
CA THR A 119 -10.90 18.57 4.83
C THR A 119 -12.29 17.98 5.03
N SER A 120 -13.35 18.75 4.80
CA SER A 120 -14.75 18.43 5.13
C SER A 120 -15.72 18.62 3.95
N THR A 121 -15.27 19.15 2.81
CA THR A 121 -16.15 19.53 1.69
C THR A 121 -15.83 18.74 0.42
N LEU A 122 -16.83 18.11 -0.19
CA LEU A 122 -16.73 17.65 -1.58
C LEU A 122 -17.22 18.74 -2.53
N ALA A 123 -16.63 18.82 -3.72
CA ALA A 123 -17.14 19.65 -4.80
C ALA A 123 -17.17 18.87 -6.12
N ALA A 124 -18.22 19.09 -6.91
CA ALA A 124 -18.22 18.74 -8.32
C ALA A 124 -17.89 19.98 -9.14
N LEU A 125 -16.92 19.85 -10.04
CA LEU A 125 -16.52 20.88 -10.98
C LEU A 125 -16.94 20.49 -12.40
N ASP A 126 -17.16 21.51 -13.23
CA ASP A 126 -17.20 21.37 -14.67
C ASP A 126 -15.79 20.95 -15.16
N PRO A 127 -15.62 19.76 -15.75
CA PRO A 127 -14.30 19.19 -16.02
C PRO A 127 -13.51 19.96 -17.09
N ALA A 128 -14.19 20.76 -17.93
CA ALA A 128 -13.55 21.55 -18.98
C ALA A 128 -13.08 22.93 -18.50
N THR A 129 -13.73 23.49 -17.46
CA THR A 129 -13.53 24.89 -17.01
C THR A 129 -13.11 25.04 -15.55
N GLY A 130 -13.18 23.99 -14.73
CA GLY A 130 -12.93 24.05 -13.28
C GLY A 130 -14.01 24.77 -12.47
N ARG A 131 -15.10 25.21 -13.11
CA ARG A 131 -16.20 25.94 -12.46
C ARG A 131 -16.98 25.02 -11.53
N GLU A 132 -17.18 25.45 -10.28
CA GLU A 132 -18.00 24.71 -9.31
C GLU A 132 -19.45 24.53 -9.83
N LEU A 133 -19.94 23.29 -9.82
CA LEU A 133 -21.32 22.91 -10.15
C LEU A 133 -22.14 22.77 -8.87
N TRP A 134 -21.57 22.10 -7.87
CA TRP A 134 -22.04 22.07 -6.50
C TRP A 134 -20.85 21.86 -5.55
N SER A 135 -20.98 22.31 -4.30
CA SER A 135 -20.15 21.84 -3.19
C SER A 135 -21.02 21.48 -2.00
N ARG A 136 -20.53 20.57 -1.16
CA ARG A 136 -21.20 20.12 0.05
C ARG A 136 -20.21 19.89 1.16
N GLU A 137 -20.38 20.63 2.25
CA GLU A 137 -19.68 20.37 3.51
C GLU A 137 -20.41 19.28 4.30
N TYR A 138 -19.64 18.42 4.96
CA TYR A 138 -20.10 17.38 5.87
C TYR A 138 -19.52 17.64 7.27
N GLU A 139 -20.24 17.19 8.29
CA GLU A 139 -19.73 17.21 9.67
C GLU A 139 -18.51 16.27 9.80
N GLY A 140 -17.43 16.78 10.41
CA GLY A 140 -16.18 16.03 10.56
C GLY A 140 -15.34 15.93 9.28
N ARG A 141 -14.25 15.17 9.33
CA ARG A 141 -13.29 15.05 8.22
C ARG A 141 -13.69 13.96 7.22
N LEU A 142 -13.32 14.15 5.96
CA LEU A 142 -13.42 13.17 4.88
C LEU A 142 -12.10 12.40 4.72
N GLY A 143 -12.18 11.22 4.10
CA GLY A 143 -11.01 10.50 3.58
C GLY A 143 -10.32 11.30 2.46
N THR A 144 -8.99 11.35 2.48
CA THR A 144 -8.23 12.37 1.71
C THR A 144 -7.51 11.87 0.46
N ARG A 145 -7.48 10.56 0.16
CA ARG A 145 -6.78 10.05 -1.04
C ARG A 145 -7.65 9.98 -2.28
N GLY A 146 -8.96 9.80 -2.12
CA GLY A 146 -9.88 9.69 -3.24
C GLY A 146 -11.29 9.33 -2.77
N ILE A 147 -12.11 8.86 -3.71
CA ILE A 147 -13.51 8.49 -3.51
C ILE A 147 -13.87 7.41 -4.54
N ASN A 148 -14.90 6.61 -4.29
CA ASN A 148 -15.43 5.67 -5.29
C ASN A 148 -16.78 6.15 -5.84
N TYR A 149 -17.03 5.85 -7.11
CA TYR A 149 -18.31 6.07 -7.78
C TYR A 149 -18.99 4.73 -8.06
N TRP A 150 -20.32 4.72 -8.02
CA TRP A 150 -21.13 3.60 -8.49
C TRP A 150 -22.39 4.13 -9.16
N GLN A 151 -22.88 3.36 -10.13
CA GLN A 151 -24.07 3.67 -10.90
C GLN A 151 -24.89 2.39 -11.12
N SER A 152 -26.21 2.50 -11.02
CA SER A 152 -27.13 1.40 -11.36
C SER A 152 -27.07 1.08 -12.86
N ALA A 153 -27.38 -0.17 -13.24
CA ALA A 153 -27.35 -0.61 -14.63
C ALA A 153 -28.26 0.20 -15.58
N ASP A 154 -29.32 0.84 -15.05
CA ASP A 154 -30.22 1.74 -15.79
C ASP A 154 -29.80 3.23 -15.74
N GLY A 155 -28.72 3.56 -15.01
CA GLY A 155 -28.18 4.92 -14.85
C GLY A 155 -28.97 5.86 -13.94
N THR A 156 -30.06 5.40 -13.30
CA THR A 156 -30.97 6.27 -12.52
C THR A 156 -30.45 6.60 -11.12
N ASP A 157 -29.73 5.68 -10.48
CA ASP A 157 -29.11 5.84 -9.17
C ASP A 157 -27.58 5.98 -9.34
N ARG A 158 -27.00 7.05 -8.78
CA ARG A 158 -25.59 7.44 -8.97
C ARG A 158 -25.01 7.94 -7.67
N ARG A 159 -24.03 7.24 -7.14
CA ARG A 159 -23.55 7.39 -5.76
C ARG A 159 -22.05 7.58 -5.69
N LEU A 160 -21.63 8.39 -4.72
CA LEU A 160 -20.26 8.54 -4.30
C LEU A 160 -20.09 7.91 -2.90
N PHE A 161 -18.99 7.22 -2.66
CA PHE A 161 -18.71 6.52 -1.39
C PHE A 161 -17.43 7.04 -0.74
N VAL A 162 -17.56 7.47 0.52
CA VAL A 162 -16.46 8.06 1.31
C VAL A 162 -16.58 7.68 2.78
N ILE A 163 -15.43 7.58 3.47
CA ILE A 163 -15.37 7.51 4.92
C ILE A 163 -15.34 8.93 5.49
N ASN A 164 -16.36 9.30 6.26
CA ASN A 164 -16.53 10.58 6.94
C ASN A 164 -16.68 10.38 8.44
N ASP A 165 -15.75 10.94 9.22
CA ASP A 165 -15.59 10.76 10.66
C ASP A 165 -15.74 9.31 11.18
N GLY A 166 -15.12 8.36 10.47
CA GLY A 166 -15.18 6.93 10.77
C GLY A 166 -16.46 6.22 10.34
N MET A 167 -17.34 6.91 9.61
CA MET A 167 -18.61 6.38 9.11
C MET A 167 -18.54 6.26 7.58
N LEU A 168 -18.98 5.14 7.01
CA LEU A 168 -19.18 5.01 5.56
C LEU A 168 -20.46 5.76 5.17
N ARG A 169 -20.39 6.59 4.13
CA ARG A 169 -21.56 7.29 3.56
C ARG A 169 -21.70 7.00 2.08
N ALA A 170 -22.96 6.85 1.64
CA ALA A 170 -23.35 7.02 0.25
C ALA A 170 -23.87 8.46 0.04
N ILE A 171 -23.44 9.09 -1.04
CA ILE A 171 -23.74 10.49 -1.39
C ILE A 171 -24.32 10.53 -2.80
N ASN A 172 -25.38 11.29 -3.03
CA ASN A 172 -25.93 11.51 -4.36
C ASN A 172 -24.94 12.31 -5.22
N ALA A 173 -24.45 11.69 -6.30
CA ALA A 173 -23.41 12.27 -7.15
C ALA A 173 -23.83 13.60 -7.82
N ALA A 174 -25.14 13.84 -8.01
CA ALA A 174 -25.65 15.00 -8.75
C ALA A 174 -25.74 16.29 -7.91
N ASN A 175 -25.74 16.22 -6.58
CA ASN A 175 -25.95 17.38 -5.70
C ASN A 175 -25.20 17.33 -4.35
N GLY A 176 -24.46 16.26 -4.07
CA GLY A 176 -23.69 16.07 -2.84
C GLY A 176 -24.52 15.68 -1.60
N GLU A 177 -25.85 15.55 -1.68
CA GLU A 177 -26.65 15.20 -0.50
C GLU A 177 -26.39 13.75 -0.05
N PRO A 178 -26.28 13.46 1.27
CA PRO A 178 -26.26 12.10 1.78
C PRO A 178 -27.51 11.31 1.37
N ILE A 179 -27.35 10.03 1.03
CA ILE A 179 -28.48 9.15 0.72
C ILE A 179 -29.18 8.76 2.03
N ALA A 180 -30.39 9.29 2.24
CA ALA A 180 -31.15 9.11 3.48
C ALA A 180 -31.44 7.65 3.87
N THR A 181 -31.51 6.75 2.88
CA THR A 181 -31.81 5.32 3.05
C THR A 181 -30.57 4.44 3.19
N PHE A 182 -29.36 5.01 3.23
CA PHE A 182 -28.12 4.26 3.37
C PHE A 182 -27.71 4.14 4.85
N GLY A 183 -27.77 2.93 5.39
CA GLY A 183 -27.46 2.65 6.80
C GLY A 183 -28.44 3.31 7.78
N ALA A 184 -27.97 3.57 9.00
CA ALA A 184 -28.71 4.30 10.02
C ALA A 184 -28.30 5.79 9.97
N ASP A 185 -29.26 6.71 9.99
CA ASP A 185 -29.00 8.16 9.92
C ASP A 185 -28.10 8.57 8.72
N SER A 186 -28.36 7.99 7.54
CA SER A 186 -27.64 8.25 6.28
C SER A 186 -26.14 7.88 6.30
N LYS A 187 -25.74 6.92 7.15
CA LYS A 187 -24.37 6.44 7.31
C LYS A 187 -24.30 5.02 7.89
N VAL A 188 -23.16 4.38 7.75
CA VAL A 188 -22.85 3.09 8.39
C VAL A 188 -21.64 3.29 9.31
N ASP A 189 -21.80 2.96 10.59
CA ASP A 189 -20.67 2.85 11.51
C ASP A 189 -19.87 1.60 11.15
N ILE A 190 -18.65 1.79 10.64
CA ILE A 190 -17.88 0.65 10.11
C ILE A 190 -17.42 -0.30 11.22
N ARG A 191 -17.52 0.09 12.49
CA ARG A 191 -17.28 -0.78 13.66
C ARG A 191 -18.31 -1.92 13.79
N VAL A 192 -19.47 -1.85 13.10
CA VAL A 192 -20.59 -2.81 13.23
C VAL A 192 -20.22 -4.28 12.96
N GLY A 193 -19.14 -4.54 12.20
CA GLY A 193 -18.66 -5.90 11.92
C GLY A 193 -17.51 -6.39 12.79
N LEU A 194 -17.08 -5.59 13.77
CA LEU A 194 -15.98 -5.97 14.66
C LEU A 194 -16.45 -6.96 15.73
N PRO A 195 -15.60 -7.94 16.13
CA PRO A 195 -15.92 -8.85 17.20
C PRO A 195 -15.86 -8.14 18.57
N GLY A 196 -16.74 -8.54 19.49
CA GLY A 196 -16.74 -8.08 20.88
C GLY A 196 -17.48 -6.76 21.12
N ASP A 197 -17.20 -6.10 22.24
CA ASP A 197 -17.75 -4.79 22.56
C ASP A 197 -16.89 -3.68 21.93
N THR A 198 -17.49 -2.92 21.02
CA THR A 198 -16.84 -1.80 20.32
C THR A 198 -17.01 -0.46 21.04
N SER A 199 -17.64 -0.41 22.23
CA SER A 199 -17.95 0.84 22.96
C SER A 199 -16.71 1.68 23.28
N ALA A 200 -15.58 1.03 23.57
CA ALA A 200 -14.29 1.67 23.83
C ALA A 200 -13.50 2.03 22.56
N ILE A 201 -13.90 1.52 21.38
CA ILE A 201 -13.21 1.77 20.11
C ILE A 201 -13.67 3.11 19.53
N ARG A 202 -12.79 4.09 19.44
CA ARG A 202 -13.06 5.39 18.79
C ARG A 202 -13.45 5.23 17.30
N PRO A 203 -14.19 6.20 16.69
CA PRO A 203 -14.54 6.14 15.27
C PRO A 203 -13.33 5.91 14.34
N LEU A 204 -13.48 4.98 13.41
CA LEU A 204 -12.39 4.41 12.63
C LEU A 204 -12.14 5.15 11.30
N GLN A 205 -11.72 6.42 11.38
CA GLN A 205 -11.41 7.19 10.17
C GLN A 205 -10.16 6.65 9.44
N THR A 206 -10.32 6.39 8.14
CA THR A 206 -9.22 6.13 7.20
C THR A 206 -9.23 7.14 6.04
N SER A 207 -8.14 7.25 5.29
CA SER A 207 -8.09 7.97 4.01
C SER A 207 -8.13 7.04 2.79
N ASN A 208 -8.19 5.72 3.00
CA ASN A 208 -8.49 4.72 1.97
C ASN A 208 -9.99 4.85 1.60
N PRO A 209 -10.35 5.05 0.31
CA PRO A 209 -11.75 5.19 -0.10
C PRO A 209 -12.51 3.85 -0.19
N GLY A 210 -11.83 2.72 -0.02
CA GLY A 210 -12.37 1.39 -0.31
C GLY A 210 -12.33 1.05 -1.80
N ARG A 211 -13.06 0.00 -2.19
CA ARG A 211 -13.25 -0.43 -3.59
C ARG A 211 -14.65 -0.95 -3.83
N ILE A 212 -15.18 -0.71 -5.04
CA ILE A 212 -16.49 -1.22 -5.45
C ILE A 212 -16.32 -2.40 -6.40
N TYR A 213 -17.15 -3.41 -6.21
CA TYR A 213 -17.34 -4.53 -7.14
C TYR A 213 -18.84 -4.77 -7.24
N LYS A 214 -19.42 -4.54 -8.43
CA LYS A 214 -20.87 -4.63 -8.65
C LYS A 214 -21.63 -3.80 -7.60
N ASP A 215 -22.57 -4.38 -6.86
CA ASP A 215 -23.36 -3.70 -5.82
C ASP A 215 -22.71 -3.83 -4.41
N THR A 216 -21.40 -4.09 -4.33
CA THR A 216 -20.64 -4.24 -3.08
C THR A 216 -19.56 -3.15 -2.93
N ILE A 217 -19.57 -2.41 -1.82
CA ILE A 217 -18.47 -1.51 -1.39
C ILE A 217 -17.65 -2.21 -0.29
N ILE A 218 -16.36 -2.41 -0.57
CA ILE A 218 -15.37 -3.10 0.27
C ILE A 218 -14.49 -2.03 0.93
N VAL A 219 -14.36 -2.09 2.26
CA VAL A 219 -13.67 -1.09 3.08
C VAL A 219 -12.68 -1.76 4.02
N SER A 220 -11.43 -1.33 3.96
CA SER A 220 -10.38 -1.71 4.91
C SER A 220 -10.43 -0.84 6.16
N LEU A 221 -10.63 -1.43 7.33
CA LEU A 221 -10.66 -0.68 8.59
C LEU A 221 -9.23 -0.30 9.03
N PRO A 222 -9.03 0.90 9.59
CA PRO A 222 -7.76 1.29 10.18
C PRO A 222 -7.60 0.72 11.60
N ALA A 223 -6.38 0.27 11.92
CA ALA A 223 -5.97 -0.21 13.24
C ALA A 223 -6.05 0.80 14.42
N ALA A 224 -6.55 2.01 14.19
CA ALA A 224 -6.85 3.09 15.15
C ALA A 224 -5.72 3.69 16.01
N ALA A 225 -4.67 2.97 16.40
CA ALA A 225 -3.62 3.44 17.32
C ALA A 225 -2.23 2.94 16.91
N TYR A 226 -1.25 3.85 16.86
CA TYR A 226 0.15 3.56 16.52
C TYR A 226 0.92 3.10 17.77
N ASP A 227 0.50 1.99 18.36
CA ASP A 227 1.00 1.44 19.61
C ASP A 227 0.78 -0.09 19.62
N PHE A 228 1.22 -0.79 20.67
CA PHE A 228 1.17 -2.25 20.79
C PHE A 228 -0.24 -2.85 20.71
N ALA A 229 -1.23 -2.19 21.32
CA ALA A 229 -2.64 -2.55 21.21
C ALA A 229 -3.33 -1.70 20.14
N SER A 230 -4.22 -2.32 19.36
CA SER A 230 -4.91 -1.66 18.24
C SER A 230 -6.32 -2.22 18.04
N ALA A 231 -7.22 -1.42 17.45
CA ALA A 231 -8.55 -1.91 17.07
C ALA A 231 -8.43 -2.90 15.90
N PRO A 232 -9.25 -3.97 15.79
CA PRO A 232 -9.11 -4.93 14.71
C PRO A 232 -9.32 -4.28 13.33
N ALA A 233 -8.30 -4.38 12.48
CA ALA A 233 -8.26 -3.73 11.17
C ALA A 233 -8.90 -4.55 10.04
N ASN A 234 -10.07 -5.12 10.32
CA ASN A 234 -10.78 -6.04 9.44
C ASN A 234 -11.13 -5.43 8.07
N ILE A 235 -11.36 -6.30 7.09
CA ILE A 235 -11.97 -5.89 5.81
C ILE A 235 -13.47 -6.13 5.90
N HIS A 236 -14.28 -5.10 5.71
CA HIS A 236 -15.73 -5.21 5.70
C HIS A 236 -16.28 -4.94 4.30
N ALA A 237 -17.40 -5.56 3.96
CA ALA A 237 -18.13 -5.25 2.74
C ALA A 237 -19.60 -4.95 3.03
N TYR A 238 -20.14 -3.98 2.30
CA TYR A 238 -21.51 -3.49 2.45
C TYR A 238 -22.21 -3.42 1.09
N ASP A 239 -23.52 -3.62 1.09
CA ASP A 239 -24.38 -3.35 -0.06
C ASP A 239 -24.42 -1.84 -0.35
N VAL A 240 -24.12 -1.43 -1.58
CA VAL A 240 -24.05 -0.01 -1.99
C VAL A 240 -25.39 0.73 -1.88
N ARG A 241 -26.50 0.00 -1.89
CA ARG A 241 -27.85 0.57 -1.94
C ARG A 241 -28.38 0.90 -0.55
N THR A 242 -28.13 0.02 0.39
CA THR A 242 -28.72 -0.03 1.73
C THR A 242 -27.71 0.19 2.86
N GLY A 243 -26.41 -0.02 2.61
CA GLY A 243 -25.39 -0.04 3.66
C GLY A 243 -25.42 -1.28 4.55
N ALA A 244 -26.22 -2.30 4.21
CA ALA A 244 -26.24 -3.56 4.94
C ALA A 244 -24.90 -4.30 4.79
N MET A 245 -24.34 -4.80 5.89
CA MET A 245 -23.13 -5.60 5.87
C MET A 245 -23.37 -6.92 5.14
N LYS A 246 -22.48 -7.26 4.21
CA LYS A 246 -22.50 -8.50 3.41
C LYS A 246 -21.54 -9.54 3.98
N TRP A 247 -20.32 -9.15 4.28
CA TRP A 247 -19.28 -10.00 4.86
C TRP A 247 -18.23 -9.19 5.61
N ALA A 248 -17.43 -9.88 6.43
CA ALA A 248 -16.26 -9.36 7.11
C ALA A 248 -15.14 -10.41 7.07
N PHE A 249 -13.89 -9.96 6.90
CA PHE A 249 -12.69 -10.80 6.92
C PHE A 249 -11.75 -10.33 8.04
N ASN A 250 -11.36 -11.25 8.91
CA ASN A 250 -10.50 -10.99 10.06
C ASN A 250 -9.03 -10.91 9.62
N MET A 251 -8.40 -9.74 9.78
CA MET A 251 -6.99 -9.55 9.39
C MET A 251 -6.00 -10.18 10.37
N VAL A 252 -6.38 -10.27 11.65
CA VAL A 252 -5.75 -11.12 12.66
C VAL A 252 -6.66 -12.35 12.83
N PRO A 253 -6.23 -13.54 12.38
CA PRO A 253 -7.10 -14.71 12.34
C PRO A 253 -7.59 -15.13 13.73
N GLN A 254 -8.85 -15.55 13.78
CA GLN A 254 -9.56 -16.11 14.92
C GLN A 254 -9.44 -17.64 14.96
N LYS A 255 -9.84 -18.25 16.08
CA LYS A 255 -9.64 -19.69 16.30
C LYS A 255 -10.42 -20.53 15.29
N GLY A 256 -9.69 -21.29 14.47
CA GLY A 256 -10.24 -22.10 13.37
C GLY A 256 -10.10 -21.46 11.99
N GLU A 257 -9.67 -20.19 11.91
CA GLU A 257 -9.31 -19.53 10.65
C GLU A 257 -7.86 -19.83 10.26
N PHE A 258 -7.56 -19.74 8.96
CA PHE A 258 -6.21 -19.97 8.43
C PHE A 258 -5.22 -18.94 8.97
N GLY A 259 -4.02 -19.38 9.38
CA GLY A 259 -2.96 -18.51 9.90
C GLY A 259 -3.09 -18.19 11.39
N TYR A 260 -4.10 -18.72 12.09
CA TYR A 260 -4.30 -18.54 13.54
C TYR A 260 -3.05 -18.91 14.36
N ASP A 261 -2.37 -19.99 13.94
CA ASP A 261 -1.17 -20.57 14.51
C ASP A 261 0.11 -19.75 14.28
N THR A 262 0.11 -18.75 13.38
CA THR A 262 1.24 -17.82 13.15
C THR A 262 1.32 -16.66 14.16
N TRP A 263 0.57 -16.74 15.25
CA TRP A 263 0.46 -15.74 16.30
C TRP A 263 0.37 -16.42 17.67
N PRO A 264 0.73 -15.73 18.78
CA PRO A 264 0.62 -16.31 20.11
C PRO A 264 -0.83 -16.71 20.47
N GLU A 265 -1.00 -17.87 21.11
CA GLU A 265 -2.27 -18.26 21.75
C GLU A 265 -2.28 -17.74 23.19
N THR A 266 -2.79 -16.52 23.38
CA THR A 266 -2.87 -15.85 24.69
C THR A 266 -4.22 -15.16 24.92
N PRO A 267 -4.60 -14.87 26.18
CA PRO A 267 -5.87 -14.22 26.49
C PRO A 267 -6.07 -12.87 25.79
N ASP A 268 -5.00 -12.08 25.71
CA ASP A 268 -5.03 -10.71 25.20
C ASP A 268 -4.88 -10.61 23.67
N ARG A 269 -4.92 -11.74 22.96
CA ARG A 269 -4.78 -11.81 21.49
C ARG A 269 -5.77 -10.91 20.74
N HIS A 270 -6.95 -10.70 21.31
CA HIS A 270 -7.99 -9.82 20.76
C HIS A 270 -7.56 -8.33 20.68
N ASN A 271 -6.48 -7.94 21.37
CA ASN A 271 -5.90 -6.59 21.32
C ASN A 271 -4.85 -6.41 20.21
N TYR A 272 -4.47 -7.48 19.48
CA TYR A 272 -3.73 -7.35 18.24
C TYR A 272 -4.68 -6.86 17.13
N GLY A 273 -4.47 -5.64 16.66
CA GLY A 273 -5.28 -5.02 15.61
C GLY A 273 -4.47 -4.41 14.47
N GLY A 274 -3.15 -4.60 14.42
CA GLY A 274 -2.26 -3.79 13.59
C GLY A 274 -2.33 -4.00 12.08
N VAL A 275 -2.65 -5.22 11.65
CA VAL A 275 -2.57 -5.65 10.24
C VAL A 275 -3.65 -4.97 9.39
N HIS A 276 -3.34 -3.79 8.87
CA HIS A 276 -4.32 -2.93 8.19
C HIS A 276 -3.91 -2.56 6.77
N ASN A 277 -4.85 -2.60 5.82
CA ASN A 277 -4.70 -1.94 4.52
C ASN A 277 -5.06 -0.45 4.68
N TRP A 278 -4.12 0.35 5.17
CA TRP A 278 -4.33 1.80 5.31
C TRP A 278 -4.38 2.56 3.99
N SER A 279 -3.96 1.91 2.90
CA SER A 279 -3.56 2.57 1.67
C SER A 279 -4.59 2.40 0.55
N GLU A 280 -4.45 1.33 -0.24
CA GLU A 280 -5.16 1.12 -1.50
C GLU A 280 -5.36 -0.39 -1.72
N SER A 281 -6.39 -0.77 -2.47
CA SER A 281 -6.66 -2.16 -2.90
C SER A 281 -7.05 -2.15 -4.38
N THR A 282 -7.18 -3.32 -5.00
CA THR A 282 -7.52 -3.46 -6.42
C THR A 282 -8.62 -4.50 -6.61
N VAL A 283 -9.57 -4.23 -7.50
CA VAL A 283 -10.63 -5.18 -7.87
C VAL A 283 -10.38 -5.67 -9.28
N ASP A 284 -10.47 -6.98 -9.46
CA ASP A 284 -10.52 -7.62 -10.76
C ASP A 284 -11.94 -8.09 -11.03
N GLU A 285 -12.68 -7.30 -11.81
CA GLU A 285 -14.10 -7.54 -12.07
C GLU A 285 -14.34 -8.81 -12.90
N GLU A 286 -13.35 -9.26 -13.68
CA GLU A 286 -13.43 -10.47 -14.50
C GLU A 286 -13.36 -11.72 -13.62
N LEU A 287 -12.39 -11.78 -12.70
CA LEU A 287 -12.23 -12.89 -11.76
C LEU A 287 -13.18 -12.79 -10.55
N GLY A 288 -13.76 -11.62 -10.31
CA GLY A 288 -14.57 -11.34 -9.12
C GLY A 288 -13.77 -11.31 -7.83
N LEU A 289 -12.50 -10.90 -7.92
CA LEU A 289 -11.56 -10.87 -6.80
C LEU A 289 -11.23 -9.45 -6.36
N VAL A 290 -10.95 -9.29 -5.08
CA VAL A 290 -10.29 -8.10 -4.53
C VAL A 290 -8.91 -8.49 -4.00
N PHE A 291 -7.89 -7.74 -4.41
CA PHE A 291 -6.52 -7.88 -3.96
C PHE A 291 -6.20 -6.77 -2.96
N ILE A 292 -5.90 -7.18 -1.73
CA ILE A 292 -5.75 -6.31 -0.57
C ILE A 292 -4.32 -6.47 -0.03
N PRO A 293 -3.43 -5.51 -0.29
CA PRO A 293 -2.08 -5.50 0.26
C PRO A 293 -2.11 -4.96 1.69
N THR A 294 -1.35 -5.53 2.62
CA THR A 294 -1.50 -5.24 4.05
C THR A 294 -0.26 -4.57 4.63
N GLY A 295 -0.48 -3.87 5.74
CA GLY A 295 0.60 -3.29 6.53
C GLY A 295 1.15 -4.23 7.59
N THR A 296 2.05 -3.67 8.37
CA THR A 296 2.81 -4.29 9.45
C THR A 296 1.93 -4.71 10.63
N ALA A 297 2.25 -5.82 11.29
CA ALA A 297 1.64 -6.21 12.56
C ALA A 297 2.16 -5.29 13.68
N ARG A 298 1.26 -4.71 14.48
CA ARG A 298 1.65 -3.71 15.52
C ARG A 298 2.22 -4.35 16.78
N TYR A 299 3.20 -3.73 17.44
CA TYR A 299 3.89 -2.48 17.06
C TYR A 299 4.96 -2.72 15.98
N ASP A 300 5.21 -1.73 15.13
CA ASP A 300 5.89 -1.94 13.85
C ASP A 300 7.40 -2.25 13.98
N PHE A 301 8.06 -1.77 15.04
CA PHE A 301 9.52 -1.89 15.21
C PHE A 301 9.96 -2.82 16.35
N TYR A 302 9.01 -3.48 17.02
CA TYR A 302 9.27 -4.49 18.04
C TYR A 302 8.07 -5.45 18.12
N GLY A 303 8.34 -6.72 17.85
CA GLY A 303 7.39 -7.82 17.75
C GLY A 303 7.49 -8.83 18.89
N GLY A 304 8.31 -8.61 19.91
CA GLY A 304 8.49 -9.54 21.04
C GLY A 304 7.21 -9.96 21.77
N ASN A 305 6.14 -9.17 21.71
CA ASN A 305 4.81 -9.57 22.22
C ASN A 305 3.97 -10.41 21.25
N ARG A 306 4.30 -10.42 19.96
CA ARG A 306 3.55 -11.04 18.85
C ARG A 306 4.43 -12.04 18.08
N LYS A 307 5.14 -12.93 18.77
CA LYS A 307 6.01 -13.94 18.13
C LYS A 307 5.29 -14.78 17.05
N GLY A 308 6.02 -15.16 16.00
CA GLY A 308 5.51 -15.87 14.82
C GLY A 308 5.28 -14.96 13.60
N ASP A 309 4.99 -15.55 12.44
CA ASP A 309 4.97 -14.84 11.15
C ASP A 309 3.90 -13.74 11.04
N ASN A 310 2.88 -13.78 11.91
CA ASN A 310 1.81 -12.79 12.04
C ASN A 310 0.91 -12.61 10.81
N LEU A 311 0.48 -13.72 10.18
CA LEU A 311 -0.43 -13.64 9.02
C LEU A 311 -1.76 -12.95 9.38
N PHE A 312 -2.28 -12.00 8.63
CA PHE A 312 -1.89 -11.63 7.26
C PHE A 312 -1.08 -10.32 7.18
N GLY A 313 -0.13 -10.10 8.09
CA GLY A 313 0.83 -8.98 8.05
C GLY A 313 1.69 -8.99 6.78
N ASN A 314 2.01 -7.81 6.26
CA ASN A 314 2.90 -7.60 5.09
C ASN A 314 2.60 -8.55 3.92
N SER A 315 1.33 -8.72 3.58
CA SER A 315 0.81 -9.73 2.66
C SER A 315 -0.02 -9.12 1.54
N ILE A 316 -0.05 -9.77 0.37
CA ILE A 316 -1.12 -9.60 -0.62
C ILE A 316 -2.17 -10.66 -0.29
N VAL A 317 -3.41 -10.25 0.02
CA VAL A 317 -4.54 -11.15 0.28
C VAL A 317 -5.53 -11.06 -0.86
N ALA A 318 -5.86 -12.18 -1.51
CA ALA A 318 -6.89 -12.26 -2.53
C ALA A 318 -8.18 -12.85 -1.95
N LEU A 319 -9.24 -12.04 -1.92
CA LEU A 319 -10.56 -12.45 -1.47
C LEU A 319 -11.54 -12.49 -2.64
N ASN A 320 -12.53 -13.38 -2.58
CA ASN A 320 -13.73 -13.26 -3.40
C ASN A 320 -14.46 -11.95 -3.01
N ALA A 321 -14.64 -11.04 -3.96
CA ALA A 321 -15.17 -9.71 -3.69
C ALA A 321 -16.66 -9.71 -3.26
N GLU A 322 -17.40 -10.78 -3.53
CA GLU A 322 -18.82 -10.92 -3.18
C GLU A 322 -19.05 -11.67 -1.86
N THR A 323 -18.17 -12.62 -1.49
CA THR A 323 -18.32 -13.47 -0.29
C THR A 323 -17.31 -13.18 0.83
N GLY A 324 -16.19 -12.53 0.54
CA GLY A 324 -15.09 -12.32 1.49
C GLY A 324 -14.20 -13.55 1.72
N GLU A 325 -14.47 -14.67 1.04
CA GLU A 325 -13.70 -15.90 1.20
C GLU A 325 -12.27 -15.75 0.65
N ARG A 326 -11.28 -16.21 1.43
CA ARG A 326 -9.86 -16.18 1.02
C ARG A 326 -9.59 -17.19 -0.08
N VAL A 327 -9.18 -16.70 -1.24
CA VAL A 327 -8.76 -17.53 -2.39
C VAL A 327 -7.29 -17.91 -2.24
N TRP A 328 -6.41 -16.91 -2.25
CA TRP A 328 -4.97 -17.07 -2.05
C TRP A 328 -4.41 -15.90 -1.23
N HIS A 329 -3.18 -16.03 -0.76
CA HIS A 329 -2.41 -14.92 -0.19
C HIS A 329 -0.90 -15.20 -0.36
N PHE A 330 -0.08 -14.16 -0.30
CA PHE A 330 1.38 -14.28 -0.20
C PHE A 330 1.91 -13.24 0.79
N GLN A 331 2.72 -13.68 1.76
CA GLN A 331 3.38 -12.79 2.72
C GLN A 331 4.77 -12.42 2.21
N THR A 332 5.07 -11.13 2.08
CA THR A 332 6.37 -10.64 1.58
C THR A 332 7.39 -10.35 2.68
N ILE A 333 6.96 -10.31 3.95
CA ILE A 333 7.84 -10.22 5.12
C ILE A 333 7.24 -11.04 6.27
N HIS A 334 7.99 -12.01 6.77
CA HIS A 334 7.68 -12.77 7.97
C HIS A 334 8.07 -11.96 9.21
N HIS A 335 7.15 -11.79 10.16
CA HIS A 335 7.41 -11.09 11.42
C HIS A 335 8.12 -9.73 11.23
N ASP A 336 7.48 -8.80 10.52
CA ASP A 336 8.06 -7.49 10.22
C ASP A 336 8.42 -6.68 11.49
N LEU A 337 9.57 -5.99 11.44
CA LEU A 337 10.14 -5.16 12.50
C LEU A 337 10.59 -3.77 11.95
N TRP A 338 10.05 -3.31 10.83
CA TRP A 338 10.63 -2.22 10.05
C TRP A 338 9.62 -1.21 9.47
N ASP A 339 8.31 -1.40 9.70
CA ASP A 339 7.24 -0.68 9.01
C ASP A 339 7.38 -0.79 7.47
N LEU A 340 7.60 -1.99 6.95
CA LEU A 340 7.74 -2.25 5.50
C LEU A 340 6.42 -2.76 4.90
N ASP A 341 5.33 -2.03 5.16
CA ASP A 341 4.02 -2.18 4.52
C ASP A 341 4.08 -2.31 2.98
N LEU A 342 2.95 -2.77 2.42
CA LEU A 342 2.68 -2.83 0.98
C LEU A 342 1.66 -1.72 0.60
N PRO A 343 2.04 -0.44 0.50
CA PRO A 343 1.08 0.66 0.34
C PRO A 343 0.59 0.88 -1.10
N GLN A 344 1.01 0.08 -2.09
CA GLN A 344 0.53 0.19 -3.48
C GLN A 344 -0.70 -0.65 -3.72
N ALA A 345 -1.70 -0.10 -4.41
CA ALA A 345 -2.68 -0.91 -5.13
C ALA A 345 -1.95 -1.89 -6.07
N PRO A 346 -2.19 -3.21 -5.99
CA PRO A 346 -1.61 -4.19 -6.91
C PRO A 346 -1.97 -3.85 -8.36
N LYS A 347 -1.01 -3.90 -9.28
CA LYS A 347 -1.27 -3.56 -10.69
C LYS A 347 -1.56 -4.81 -11.50
N LEU A 348 -2.59 -4.76 -12.35
CA LEU A 348 -3.01 -5.88 -13.18
C LEU A 348 -2.62 -5.65 -14.64
N MET A 349 -2.10 -6.69 -15.30
CA MET A 349 -1.96 -6.75 -16.77
C MET A 349 -1.89 -8.21 -17.23
N THR A 350 -1.90 -8.44 -18.55
CA THR A 350 -1.56 -9.75 -19.13
C THR A 350 -0.26 -9.63 -19.92
N ILE A 351 0.70 -10.53 -19.69
CA ILE A 351 1.99 -10.59 -20.38
C ILE A 351 2.10 -11.86 -21.22
N ARG A 352 2.99 -11.87 -22.22
CA ARG A 352 3.38 -13.08 -22.93
C ARG A 352 4.54 -13.77 -22.21
N LYS A 353 4.35 -15.00 -21.74
CA LYS A 353 5.41 -15.80 -21.10
C LYS A 353 5.36 -17.25 -21.59
N ASP A 354 6.51 -17.79 -21.99
CA ASP A 354 6.68 -19.17 -22.47
C ASP A 354 5.71 -19.64 -23.59
N GLY A 355 5.18 -18.68 -24.37
CA GLY A 355 4.21 -18.95 -25.44
C GLY A 355 2.75 -19.02 -24.97
N GLU A 356 2.45 -18.61 -23.74
CA GLU A 356 1.11 -18.44 -23.20
C GLU A 356 0.87 -17.00 -22.72
N ASP A 357 -0.41 -16.61 -22.62
CA ASP A 357 -0.83 -15.30 -22.13
C ASP A 357 -1.15 -15.44 -20.64
N VAL A 358 -0.36 -14.80 -19.78
CA VAL A 358 -0.43 -14.96 -18.33
C VAL A 358 -0.99 -13.69 -17.69
N PRO A 359 -2.14 -13.76 -17.00
CA PRO A 359 -2.72 -12.62 -16.29
C PRO A 359 -1.99 -12.41 -14.96
N ILE A 360 -1.22 -11.34 -14.85
CA ILE A 360 -0.34 -11.08 -13.71
C ILE A 360 -0.87 -9.99 -12.77
N LEU A 361 -0.52 -10.15 -11.50
CA LEU A 361 -0.57 -9.14 -10.45
C LEU A 361 0.86 -8.71 -10.11
N ILE A 362 1.09 -7.40 -10.07
CA ILE A 362 2.39 -6.77 -9.78
C ILE A 362 2.27 -5.99 -8.48
N GLN A 363 3.12 -6.30 -7.49
CA GLN A 363 3.19 -5.61 -6.21
C GLN A 363 4.59 -5.01 -6.00
N ALA A 364 4.68 -3.68 -6.03
CA ALA A 364 5.84 -2.96 -5.51
C ALA A 364 5.64 -2.61 -4.02
N VAL A 365 6.74 -2.55 -3.26
CA VAL A 365 6.75 -2.59 -1.78
C VAL A 365 7.72 -1.57 -1.17
N LYS A 366 7.53 -1.20 0.11
CA LYS A 366 8.46 -0.27 0.79
C LYS A 366 9.91 -0.77 0.79
N HIS A 367 10.11 -2.09 0.84
CA HIS A 367 11.45 -2.71 0.80
C HIS A 367 12.05 -2.88 -0.61
N GLY A 368 11.58 -2.15 -1.62
CA GLY A 368 12.33 -1.93 -2.88
C GLY A 368 12.24 -3.01 -3.97
N TYR A 369 11.60 -4.14 -3.68
CA TYR A 369 11.38 -5.24 -4.62
C TYR A 369 10.09 -5.08 -5.45
N VAL A 370 9.98 -5.90 -6.50
CA VAL A 370 8.72 -6.13 -7.24
C VAL A 370 8.38 -7.60 -7.13
N PHE A 371 7.25 -7.92 -6.51
CA PHE A 371 6.68 -9.27 -6.48
C PHE A 371 5.66 -9.41 -7.60
N VAL A 372 5.66 -10.54 -8.32
CA VAL A 372 4.75 -10.76 -9.46
C VAL A 372 4.19 -12.17 -9.43
N PHE A 373 2.87 -12.28 -9.52
CA PHE A 373 2.12 -13.53 -9.39
C PHE A 373 1.13 -13.70 -10.55
N ASP A 374 0.77 -14.94 -10.87
CA ASP A 374 -0.47 -15.19 -11.61
C ASP A 374 -1.65 -14.76 -10.72
N ARG A 375 -2.44 -13.79 -11.17
CA ARG A 375 -3.47 -13.15 -10.34
C ARG A 375 -4.60 -14.13 -9.96
N ARG A 376 -4.72 -15.27 -10.64
CA ARG A 376 -5.74 -16.31 -10.41
C ARG A 376 -5.36 -17.22 -9.24
N THR A 377 -4.08 -17.59 -9.13
CA THR A 377 -3.60 -18.63 -8.21
C THR A 377 -2.72 -18.10 -7.08
N GLY A 378 -2.07 -16.95 -7.26
CA GLY A 378 -1.03 -16.46 -6.37
C GLY A 378 0.33 -17.16 -6.58
N GLU A 379 0.48 -17.97 -7.63
CA GLU A 379 1.77 -18.59 -7.97
C GLU A 379 2.74 -17.55 -8.55
N PRO A 380 4.02 -17.54 -8.12
CA PRO A 380 4.97 -16.51 -8.53
C PRO A 380 5.46 -16.70 -9.97
N ILE A 381 5.50 -15.61 -10.75
CA ILE A 381 5.90 -15.59 -12.17
C ILE A 381 7.41 -15.77 -12.38
N TRP A 382 8.18 -15.41 -11.36
CA TRP A 382 9.61 -15.68 -11.24
C TRP A 382 9.90 -16.21 -9.83
N PRO A 383 10.93 -17.06 -9.63
CA PRO A 383 11.17 -17.69 -8.34
C PRO A 383 11.30 -16.69 -7.18
N ILE A 384 10.74 -17.04 -6.04
CA ILE A 384 10.94 -16.36 -4.76
C ILE A 384 11.68 -17.35 -3.85
N GLU A 385 12.76 -16.90 -3.22
CA GLU A 385 13.65 -17.72 -2.40
C GLU A 385 13.61 -17.28 -0.94
N GLU A 386 13.43 -18.23 -0.02
CA GLU A 386 13.73 -18.00 1.39
C GLU A 386 15.24 -17.86 1.57
N ARG A 387 15.69 -16.72 2.11
CA ARG A 387 17.12 -16.48 2.41
C ARG A 387 17.32 -16.08 3.87
N PRO A 388 18.41 -16.52 4.52
CA PRO A 388 18.72 -16.13 5.90
C PRO A 388 18.88 -14.61 6.05
N VAL A 389 18.38 -14.06 7.16
CA VAL A 389 18.51 -12.64 7.52
C VAL A 389 19.10 -12.48 8.93
N PRO A 390 19.60 -11.28 9.31
CA PRO A 390 20.22 -11.07 10.63
C PRO A 390 19.21 -11.22 11.78
N ALA A 391 19.62 -11.89 12.86
CA ALA A 391 18.80 -12.05 14.06
C ALA A 391 18.69 -10.75 14.89
N SER A 392 17.68 -10.65 15.73
CA SER A 392 17.56 -9.57 16.72
C SER A 392 18.48 -9.81 17.93
N ASP A 393 18.99 -8.71 18.49
CA ASP A 393 19.75 -8.66 19.75
C ASP A 393 18.96 -8.02 20.90
N VAL A 394 17.69 -7.68 20.66
CA VAL A 394 16.82 -6.98 21.60
C VAL A 394 16.13 -7.98 22.55
N PRO A 395 16.15 -7.77 23.87
CA PRO A 395 15.47 -8.66 24.82
C PRO A 395 13.98 -8.85 24.50
N GLY A 396 13.51 -10.09 24.60
CA GLY A 396 12.14 -10.50 24.29
C GLY A 396 11.83 -10.68 22.79
N GLU A 397 12.66 -10.16 21.89
CA GLU A 397 12.44 -10.23 20.44
C GLU A 397 12.80 -11.59 19.84
N GLU A 398 12.12 -11.98 18.75
CA GLU A 398 12.40 -13.20 17.99
C GLU A 398 12.12 -12.96 16.49
N ALA A 399 13.07 -12.26 15.84
CA ALA A 399 13.02 -12.00 14.41
C ALA A 399 13.03 -13.30 13.57
N SER A 400 12.32 -13.29 12.44
CA SER A 400 12.29 -14.44 11.51
C SER A 400 13.69 -14.84 11.05
N PRO A 401 14.02 -16.15 10.98
CA PRO A 401 15.33 -16.62 10.50
C PRO A 401 15.53 -16.41 8.99
N THR A 402 14.45 -16.33 8.21
CA THR A 402 14.47 -16.09 6.76
C THR A 402 13.45 -15.04 6.33
N GLN A 403 13.62 -14.51 5.13
CA GLN A 403 12.64 -13.69 4.43
C GLN A 403 12.50 -14.15 2.97
N PRO A 404 11.36 -13.88 2.31
CA PRO A 404 11.16 -14.19 0.90
C PRO A 404 11.78 -13.11 0.00
N PHE A 405 12.71 -13.52 -0.86
CA PHE A 405 13.36 -12.64 -1.84
C PHE A 405 12.95 -13.02 -3.27
N PRO A 406 12.25 -12.16 -4.02
CA PRO A 406 12.02 -12.42 -5.44
C PRO A 406 13.35 -12.34 -6.19
N THR A 407 13.64 -13.37 -6.98
CA THR A 407 14.85 -13.44 -7.82
C THR A 407 14.80 -12.47 -8.99
N TRP A 408 13.58 -12.09 -9.41
CA TRP A 408 13.31 -11.22 -10.54
C TRP A 408 11.89 -10.65 -10.45
N PRO A 409 11.60 -9.41 -10.95
CA PRO A 409 12.52 -8.40 -11.45
C PRO A 409 13.60 -7.94 -10.44
N LYS A 410 14.65 -7.26 -10.93
CA LYS A 410 15.64 -6.63 -10.03
C LYS A 410 15.00 -5.50 -9.20
N PRO A 411 15.48 -5.23 -7.97
CA PRO A 411 15.01 -4.11 -7.14
C PRO A 411 15.09 -2.75 -7.86
N TYR A 412 14.15 -1.86 -7.58
CA TYR A 412 14.19 -0.45 -8.05
C TYR A 412 14.82 0.51 -7.04
N ALA A 413 15.01 0.08 -5.80
CA ALA A 413 15.59 0.91 -4.73
C ALA A 413 17.03 0.47 -4.43
N ARG A 414 17.80 1.38 -3.81
CA ARG A 414 19.05 1.02 -3.12
C ARG A 414 18.74 0.19 -1.88
N MET A 415 19.44 -0.94 -1.75
CA MET A 415 19.24 -1.95 -0.70
C MET A 415 20.26 -1.86 0.44
N THR A 416 21.19 -0.90 0.37
CA THR A 416 22.26 -0.71 1.36
C THR A 416 22.59 0.77 1.52
N PHE A 417 23.17 1.12 2.66
CA PHE A 417 23.84 2.40 2.89
C PHE A 417 25.17 2.14 3.61
N THR A 418 26.27 2.54 2.97
CA THR A 418 27.66 2.31 3.43
C THR A 418 28.45 3.62 3.48
N GLU A 419 29.62 3.61 4.12
CA GLU A 419 30.41 4.81 4.42
C GLU A 419 30.90 5.57 3.17
N ASP A 420 31.11 4.87 2.05
CA ASP A 420 31.45 5.44 0.74
C ASP A 420 30.28 6.19 0.08
N MET A 421 29.05 5.92 0.52
CA MET A 421 27.82 6.55 0.02
C MET A 421 27.42 7.80 0.81
N ILE A 422 28.24 8.26 1.77
CA ILE A 422 28.00 9.49 2.53
C ILE A 422 27.83 10.67 1.56
N ASN A 423 26.81 11.49 1.82
CA ASN A 423 26.45 12.63 0.99
C ASN A 423 27.61 13.65 0.89
N PRO A 424 28.10 14.01 -0.32
CA PRO A 424 29.14 15.03 -0.46
C PRO A 424 28.62 16.47 -0.29
N HIS A 425 27.32 16.67 -0.07
CA HIS A 425 26.67 17.98 0.03
C HIS A 425 26.19 18.35 1.46
N ILE A 426 26.47 17.51 2.45
CA ILE A 426 26.30 17.84 3.89
C ILE A 426 27.59 18.44 4.45
N PRO A 427 27.53 19.18 5.59
CA PRO A 427 28.71 19.74 6.22
C PRO A 427 29.75 18.65 6.57
N GLU A 428 31.03 18.96 6.43
CA GLU A 428 32.14 18.02 6.73
C GLU A 428 32.04 17.46 8.17
N ALA A 429 31.61 18.28 9.13
CA ALA A 429 31.39 17.87 10.50
C ALA A 429 30.27 16.82 10.66
N ASP A 430 29.30 16.77 9.75
CA ASP A 430 28.26 15.73 9.73
C ASP A 430 28.75 14.48 8.99
N GLN A 431 29.54 14.62 7.92
CA GLN A 431 30.22 13.49 7.28
C GLN A 431 31.09 12.75 8.30
N ALA A 432 31.90 13.47 9.08
CA ALA A 432 32.72 12.89 10.15
C ALA A 432 31.89 12.15 11.22
N LYS A 433 30.75 12.72 11.66
CA LYS A 433 29.83 12.04 12.59
C LYS A 433 29.27 10.74 12.00
N LEU A 434 28.92 10.73 10.71
CA LEU A 434 28.43 9.52 10.04
C LEU A 434 29.52 8.44 9.97
N ARG A 435 30.77 8.80 9.68
CA ARG A 435 31.91 7.85 9.73
C ARG A 435 32.12 7.24 11.12
N GLU A 436 31.97 8.02 12.19
CA GLU A 436 32.00 7.47 13.56
C GLU A 436 30.76 6.61 13.87
N LEU A 437 29.57 7.01 13.39
CA LEU A 437 28.33 6.26 13.57
C LEU A 437 28.45 4.84 12.97
N PHE A 438 28.95 4.72 11.74
CA PHE A 438 29.15 3.45 11.02
C PHE A 438 30.03 2.43 11.79
N LYS A 439 30.87 2.87 12.74
CA LYS A 439 31.69 1.98 13.59
C LYS A 439 30.92 1.35 14.77
N THR A 440 29.69 1.79 15.02
CA THR A 440 28.94 1.49 16.25
C THR A 440 27.50 1.01 16.04
N VAL A 441 26.86 1.39 14.94
CA VAL A 441 25.52 0.92 14.58
C VAL A 441 25.58 -0.42 13.86
N ARG A 442 24.51 -1.22 13.98
CA ARG A 442 24.35 -2.45 13.18
C ARG A 442 24.08 -2.08 11.72
N ASN A 443 24.66 -2.85 10.80
CA ASN A 443 24.48 -2.71 9.36
C ASN A 443 24.81 -4.05 8.72
N ASP A 444 24.06 -5.08 9.12
CA ASP A 444 24.42 -6.49 8.99
C ASP A 444 23.92 -7.08 7.65
N GLY A 445 23.31 -6.25 6.81
CA GLY A 445 22.67 -6.60 5.54
C GLY A 445 21.22 -6.11 5.45
N GLU A 446 20.53 -6.53 4.39
CA GLU A 446 19.08 -6.37 4.27
C GLU A 446 18.37 -7.03 5.47
N PHE A 447 17.25 -6.43 5.90
CA PHE A 447 16.51 -6.85 7.10
C PHE A 447 17.36 -6.92 8.40
N THR A 448 18.36 -6.04 8.56
CA THR A 448 18.98 -5.82 9.89
C THR A 448 17.90 -5.33 10.87
N PRO A 449 17.58 -6.05 11.96
CA PRO A 449 16.51 -5.64 12.89
C PRO A 449 16.86 -4.34 13.63
N PRO A 450 15.86 -3.56 14.08
CA PRO A 450 16.07 -2.46 15.04
C PRO A 450 16.83 -2.96 16.28
N SER A 451 17.66 -2.10 16.87
CA SER A 451 18.49 -2.47 18.03
C SER A 451 18.62 -1.33 19.05
N LEU A 452 19.10 -1.66 20.25
CA LEU A 452 19.34 -0.68 21.33
C LEU A 452 20.54 0.23 21.04
N GLN A 453 21.54 -0.26 20.31
CA GLN A 453 22.65 0.58 19.83
C GLN A 453 22.24 1.45 18.63
N GLY A 454 21.35 0.92 17.78
CA GLY A 454 20.84 1.53 16.56
C GLY A 454 21.26 0.72 15.33
N SER A 455 20.37 0.60 14.36
CA SER A 455 20.57 -0.18 13.13
C SER A 455 20.26 0.67 11.90
N ILE A 456 21.05 0.56 10.84
CA ILE A 456 20.78 1.25 9.56
C ILE A 456 19.73 0.47 8.77
N GLY A 457 18.63 1.14 8.41
CA GLY A 457 17.60 0.61 7.52
C GLY A 457 17.69 1.24 6.14
N MET A 458 17.82 0.42 5.10
CA MET A 458 17.78 0.86 3.70
C MET A 458 17.23 -0.26 2.78
N PRO A 459 16.07 -0.08 2.12
CA PRO A 459 15.14 1.04 2.26
C PRO A 459 14.58 1.14 3.70
N GLY A 460 14.23 2.36 4.15
CA GLY A 460 13.59 2.56 5.46
C GLY A 460 12.06 2.39 5.43
N HIS A 461 11.41 2.67 6.56
CA HIS A 461 9.95 2.63 6.78
C HIS A 461 9.10 3.52 5.82
N ASN A 462 9.75 4.39 5.03
CA ASN A 462 9.14 5.18 3.96
C ASN A 462 10.02 5.19 2.70
N GLY A 463 10.97 4.25 2.61
CA GLY A 463 11.78 3.99 1.43
C GLY A 463 11.02 3.14 0.42
N GLY A 464 11.70 2.77 -0.66
CA GLY A 464 11.07 2.06 -1.77
C GLY A 464 9.91 2.90 -2.30
N THR A 465 8.72 2.32 -2.47
CA THR A 465 7.55 3.07 -2.95
C THR A 465 6.48 3.26 -1.86
N ASN A 466 5.76 4.38 -1.91
CA ASN A 466 4.65 4.75 -1.01
C ASN A 466 3.40 5.09 -1.85
N TRP A 467 2.20 5.18 -1.25
CA TRP A 467 0.88 5.04 -1.93
C TRP A 467 0.79 5.72 -3.31
N GLY A 468 0.13 5.06 -4.27
CA GLY A 468 -0.06 5.59 -5.62
C GLY A 468 1.22 5.78 -6.44
N GLY A 469 2.39 5.42 -5.88
CA GLY A 469 3.72 5.57 -6.45
C GLY A 469 4.06 4.66 -7.64
N SER A 470 3.08 3.94 -8.20
CA SER A 470 3.28 3.06 -9.35
C SER A 470 2.12 3.08 -10.35
N ALA A 471 2.42 2.81 -11.62
CA ALA A 471 1.47 2.76 -12.73
C ALA A 471 1.87 1.67 -13.73
N VAL A 472 0.95 1.27 -14.60
CA VAL A 472 1.23 0.34 -15.71
C VAL A 472 0.87 0.94 -17.06
N ASP A 473 1.52 0.46 -18.11
CA ASP A 473 0.99 0.49 -19.47
C ASP A 473 0.66 -0.97 -19.85
N PRO A 474 -0.62 -1.38 -19.78
CA PRO A 474 -1.04 -2.76 -20.05
C PRO A 474 -1.02 -3.11 -21.55
N VAL A 475 -0.89 -2.11 -22.43
CA VAL A 475 -0.75 -2.30 -23.88
C VAL A 475 0.72 -2.58 -24.23
N ARG A 476 1.63 -1.72 -23.77
CA ARG A 476 3.09 -1.84 -23.98
C ARG A 476 3.79 -2.78 -22.98
N LYS A 477 3.05 -3.40 -22.05
CA LYS A 477 3.58 -4.31 -21.02
C LYS A 477 4.66 -3.65 -20.17
N ARG A 478 4.40 -2.43 -19.72
CA ARG A 478 5.35 -1.64 -18.91
C ARG A 478 4.84 -1.42 -17.50
N PHE A 479 5.75 -1.40 -16.55
CA PHE A 479 5.48 -1.03 -15.16
C PHE A 479 6.40 0.12 -14.77
N TYR A 480 5.84 1.14 -14.14
CA TYR A 480 6.56 2.34 -13.72
C TYR A 480 6.43 2.50 -12.22
N VAL A 481 7.55 2.63 -11.52
CA VAL A 481 7.58 2.80 -10.05
C VAL A 481 8.48 3.96 -9.65
N ASN A 482 7.89 4.88 -8.90
CA ASN A 482 8.56 5.97 -8.23
C ASN A 482 9.03 5.49 -6.85
N SER A 483 10.27 5.82 -6.47
CA SER A 483 10.87 5.39 -5.22
C SER A 483 11.55 6.51 -4.44
N LYS A 484 11.53 6.41 -3.10
CA LYS A 484 12.30 7.23 -2.15
C LYS A 484 13.52 6.42 -1.69
N GLN A 485 14.68 7.06 -1.72
CA GLN A 485 15.98 6.44 -1.43
C GLN A 485 16.69 7.22 -0.31
N ILE A 486 16.10 7.18 0.89
CA ILE A 486 16.63 7.83 2.09
C ILE A 486 16.68 6.79 3.22
N PRO A 487 17.85 6.56 3.85
CA PRO A 487 17.99 5.61 4.94
C PRO A 487 17.41 6.14 6.26
N VAL A 488 17.17 5.21 7.18
CA VAL A 488 16.65 5.44 8.53
C VAL A 488 17.62 4.86 9.56
N LEU A 489 17.59 5.39 10.79
CA LEU A 489 18.34 4.84 11.91
C LEU A 489 17.36 4.25 12.92
N ASN A 490 17.08 2.96 12.77
CA ASN A 490 16.13 2.24 13.61
C ASN A 490 16.77 2.00 14.99
N LYS A 491 16.46 2.84 15.97
CA LYS A 491 17.00 2.74 17.32
C LYS A 491 15.91 2.60 18.37
N LEU A 492 15.89 1.46 19.03
CA LEU A 492 14.91 1.17 20.07
C LEU A 492 15.29 1.78 21.41
N THR A 493 14.28 2.32 22.08
CA THR A 493 14.35 2.84 23.46
C THR A 493 13.26 2.18 24.31
N LEU A 494 13.61 1.74 25.51
CA LEU A 494 12.66 1.10 26.42
C LEU A 494 11.63 2.12 26.93
N ASP A 495 10.35 1.92 26.65
CA ASP A 495 9.27 2.77 27.15
C ASP A 495 8.90 2.37 28.59
N LYS A 496 9.39 3.16 29.55
CA LYS A 496 9.17 2.93 30.98
C LYS A 496 7.89 3.58 31.52
N ARG A 497 7.06 4.16 30.66
CA ARG A 497 5.82 4.81 31.10
C ARG A 497 4.82 3.73 31.59
N PRO A 498 4.16 3.91 32.75
CA PRO A 498 3.20 2.93 33.27
C PRO A 498 2.13 2.54 32.25
N GLU A 499 1.60 3.49 31.49
CA GLU A 499 0.57 3.23 30.48
C GLU A 499 1.09 2.39 29.30
N ALA A 500 2.38 2.42 28.98
CA ALA A 500 2.96 1.57 27.93
C ALA A 500 3.13 0.12 28.40
N LEU A 501 3.53 -0.05 29.67
CA LEU A 501 3.67 -1.35 30.33
C LEU A 501 2.31 -2.03 30.49
N GLU A 502 1.27 -1.26 30.80
CA GLU A 502 -0.10 -1.76 31.00
C GLU A 502 -0.85 -2.00 29.68
N ALA A 503 -0.59 -1.19 28.63
CA ALA A 503 -1.28 -1.30 27.33
C ALA A 503 -0.71 -2.36 26.39
N MET A 504 0.51 -2.89 26.63
CA MET A 504 1.14 -3.87 25.75
C MET A 504 0.55 -5.28 25.98
N PRO A 505 -0.17 -5.87 25.01
CA PRO A 505 -0.62 -7.27 25.11
C PRO A 505 0.59 -8.18 25.24
N ASN A 506 0.49 -9.29 26.00
CA ASN A 506 1.57 -10.26 26.21
C ASN A 506 2.91 -9.69 26.77
N SER A 507 2.88 -8.56 27.48
CA SER A 507 4.07 -8.09 28.21
C SER A 507 4.47 -9.02 29.37
N GLY A 508 5.76 -9.03 29.73
CA GLY A 508 6.27 -9.74 30.91
C GLY A 508 7.68 -10.33 30.73
N GLY A 509 8.43 -10.39 31.84
CA GLY A 509 9.81 -10.89 31.82
C GLY A 509 10.71 -10.01 30.94
N ASP A 510 11.32 -10.62 29.92
CA ASP A 510 12.15 -9.91 28.94
C ASP A 510 11.32 -9.22 27.83
N VAL A 511 10.02 -9.52 27.71
CA VAL A 511 9.11 -8.88 26.74
C VAL A 511 8.60 -7.57 27.34
N MET A 512 9.17 -6.46 26.89
CA MET A 512 8.90 -5.11 27.39
C MET A 512 8.64 -4.15 26.22
N PRO A 513 7.86 -3.07 26.41
CA PRO A 513 7.52 -2.15 25.33
C PRO A 513 8.75 -1.31 24.93
N TYR A 514 9.18 -1.43 23.68
CA TYR A 514 10.20 -0.57 23.07
C TYR A 514 9.57 0.39 22.06
N LYS A 515 10.22 1.55 21.87
CA LYS A 515 9.84 2.57 20.90
C LYS A 515 10.97 2.93 19.96
N GLU A 516 10.59 3.16 18.71
CA GLU A 516 11.39 3.75 17.63
C GLU A 516 10.92 5.20 17.39
N ALA A 517 11.79 6.08 16.90
CA ALA A 517 11.49 7.50 16.70
C ALA A 517 10.81 7.81 15.35
N VAL A 518 10.88 6.88 14.39
CA VAL A 518 10.40 7.00 13.01
C VAL A 518 11.15 8.12 12.25
N ASP A 519 12.47 8.14 12.41
CA ASP A 519 13.36 9.19 11.91
C ASP A 519 14.16 8.79 10.66
N PHE A 520 14.20 9.71 9.68
CA PHE A 520 15.14 9.66 8.55
C PHE A 520 16.52 10.15 8.99
N MET A 521 17.59 9.61 8.38
CA MET A 521 18.95 10.08 8.64
C MET A 521 19.25 11.45 7.97
N LEU A 522 18.52 12.50 8.36
CA LEU A 522 18.75 13.87 7.91
C LEU A 522 19.88 14.53 8.72
N GLN A 523 20.64 15.40 8.07
CA GLN A 523 21.82 16.06 8.64
C GLN A 523 21.51 17.51 9.03
N SER A 524 22.48 18.25 9.59
CA SER A 524 22.22 19.58 10.18
C SER A 524 21.76 20.64 9.18
N ASN A 525 22.01 20.45 7.88
CA ASN A 525 21.49 21.28 6.80
C ASN A 525 20.16 20.77 6.20
N GLY A 526 19.56 19.73 6.79
CA GLY A 526 18.32 19.09 6.37
C GLY A 526 18.45 18.09 5.21
N LEU A 527 19.62 17.92 4.59
CA LEU A 527 19.81 16.93 3.52
C LEU A 527 19.97 15.51 4.10
N PRO A 528 19.64 14.45 3.33
CA PRO A 528 19.88 13.07 3.74
C PRO A 528 21.37 12.73 3.94
N ALA A 529 21.66 11.75 4.80
CA ALA A 529 22.99 11.21 5.05
C ALA A 529 23.62 10.55 3.82
N ILE A 530 22.79 9.96 2.96
CA ILE A 530 23.19 9.27 1.73
C ILE A 530 23.32 10.24 0.56
N ASN A 531 24.24 9.98 -0.36
CA ASN A 531 24.38 10.70 -1.62
C ASN A 531 23.12 10.60 -2.52
N PRO A 532 22.87 11.60 -3.38
CA PRO A 532 21.79 11.53 -4.37
C PRO A 532 22.01 10.40 -5.41
N PRO A 533 20.95 9.94 -6.12
CA PRO A 533 19.60 10.47 -6.09
C PRO A 533 18.75 10.00 -4.89
N TRP A 534 18.00 10.93 -4.27
CA TRP A 534 17.09 10.62 -3.16
C TRP A 534 15.72 10.11 -3.60
N SER A 535 15.46 10.15 -4.91
CA SER A 535 14.33 9.48 -5.53
C SER A 535 14.62 9.09 -6.97
N THR A 536 14.02 7.99 -7.43
CA THR A 536 14.08 7.57 -8.83
C THR A 536 12.69 7.21 -9.34
N LEU A 537 12.49 7.38 -10.65
CA LEU A 537 11.44 6.71 -11.39
C LEU A 537 12.11 5.59 -12.19
N THR A 538 11.55 4.39 -12.14
CA THR A 538 12.07 3.19 -12.80
C THR A 538 11.02 2.64 -13.73
N GLY A 539 11.39 2.37 -14.98
CA GLY A 539 10.56 1.67 -15.96
C GLY A 539 11.03 0.23 -16.12
N TYR A 540 10.08 -0.70 -16.11
CA TYR A 540 10.29 -2.12 -16.39
C TYR A 540 9.55 -2.54 -17.66
N ASP A 541 10.17 -3.42 -18.43
CA ASP A 541 9.47 -4.32 -19.36
C ASP A 541 8.96 -5.52 -18.55
N MET A 542 7.66 -5.80 -18.56
CA MET A 542 7.07 -6.86 -17.73
C MET A 542 6.98 -8.23 -18.42
N GLU A 543 7.30 -8.35 -19.71
CA GLU A 543 7.42 -9.67 -20.36
C GLU A 543 8.76 -10.31 -20.01
N SER A 544 9.83 -9.50 -20.04
CA SER A 544 11.18 -9.90 -19.61
C SER A 544 11.41 -9.74 -18.11
N GLY A 545 10.78 -8.75 -17.47
CA GLY A 545 11.08 -8.27 -16.11
C GLY A 545 12.35 -7.38 -16.03
N GLU A 546 12.90 -6.93 -17.16
CA GLU A 546 14.09 -6.05 -17.19
C GLU A 546 13.75 -4.60 -16.85
N ILE A 547 14.67 -3.93 -16.13
CA ILE A 547 14.66 -2.47 -16.00
C ILE A 547 15.10 -1.87 -17.34
N ILE A 548 14.18 -1.19 -18.04
CA ILE A 548 14.48 -0.51 -19.31
C ILE A 548 15.17 0.84 -19.09
N TRP A 549 14.85 1.53 -18.00
CA TRP A 549 15.50 2.77 -17.57
C TRP A 549 15.25 3.04 -16.09
N GLN A 550 16.17 3.78 -15.47
CA GLN A 550 16.01 4.35 -14.14
C GLN A 550 16.58 5.77 -14.14
N VAL A 551 15.78 6.75 -13.70
CA VAL A 551 16.15 8.18 -13.75
C VAL A 551 15.79 8.88 -12.44
N PRO A 552 16.53 9.92 -12.01
CA PRO A 552 16.17 10.74 -10.85
C PRO A 552 14.77 11.35 -10.98
N ASN A 553 13.97 11.27 -9.92
CA ASN A 553 12.61 11.81 -9.93
C ASN A 553 12.49 13.15 -9.20
N GLY A 554 12.80 14.22 -9.93
CA GLY A 554 12.78 15.60 -9.43
C GLY A 554 14.14 16.08 -8.95
N GLU A 555 14.14 17.24 -8.30
CA GLU A 555 15.33 17.94 -7.82
C GLU A 555 15.11 18.51 -6.40
N VAL A 556 16.18 19.04 -5.81
CA VAL A 556 16.13 19.91 -4.62
C VAL A 556 16.51 21.34 -5.03
N MET A 557 15.59 22.30 -4.89
CA MET A 557 15.77 23.69 -5.35
C MET A 557 17.11 24.32 -4.94
N MET A 558 17.45 24.29 -3.65
CA MET A 558 18.67 24.92 -3.11
C MET A 558 20.00 24.30 -3.60
N LEU A 559 19.94 23.12 -4.25
CA LEU A 559 21.08 22.47 -4.90
C LEU A 559 21.06 22.77 -6.41
N ALA A 560 19.88 22.74 -7.02
CA ALA A 560 19.66 23.15 -8.40
C ALA A 560 20.13 24.59 -8.67
N GLU A 561 19.88 25.52 -7.74
CA GLU A 561 20.40 26.90 -7.74
C GLU A 561 21.93 26.98 -7.74
N LYS A 562 22.60 25.99 -7.15
CA LYS A 562 24.07 25.87 -7.10
C LYS A 562 24.65 25.07 -8.27
N GLY A 563 23.83 24.73 -9.27
CA GLY A 563 24.22 23.91 -10.42
C GLY A 563 24.30 22.40 -10.14
N ILE A 564 23.98 21.95 -8.92
CA ILE A 564 23.91 20.53 -8.57
C ILE A 564 22.53 20.01 -9.02
N ARG A 565 22.53 19.07 -9.97
CA ARG A 565 21.32 18.53 -10.63
C ARG A 565 21.27 17.02 -10.51
N ASN A 566 20.19 16.42 -10.99
CA ASN A 566 19.92 14.98 -10.91
C ASN A 566 19.83 14.47 -9.46
N THR A 567 19.41 15.32 -8.50
CA THR A 567 19.42 14.96 -7.08
C THR A 567 18.27 14.04 -6.67
N GLY A 568 17.22 13.95 -7.48
CA GLY A 568 15.93 13.44 -7.01
C GLY A 568 15.26 14.43 -6.05
N SER A 569 13.98 14.19 -5.80
CA SER A 569 13.19 14.79 -4.74
C SER A 569 13.43 14.06 -3.40
N THR A 570 13.49 14.79 -2.30
CA THR A 570 13.50 14.22 -0.94
C THR A 570 12.11 13.80 -0.46
N ALA A 571 11.05 14.29 -1.11
CA ALA A 571 9.66 13.90 -0.90
C ALA A 571 8.99 13.57 -2.27
N PRO A 572 9.24 12.38 -2.83
CA PRO A 572 8.69 11.96 -4.12
C PRO A 572 7.30 11.31 -3.94
N ARG A 573 6.28 12.07 -3.56
CA ARG A 573 4.94 11.53 -3.22
C ARG A 573 3.84 11.83 -4.26
N GLY A 574 4.21 12.32 -5.44
CA GLY A 574 3.33 12.29 -6.61
C GLY A 574 3.29 10.88 -7.21
N GLY A 575 2.10 10.39 -7.51
CA GLY A 575 1.91 9.13 -8.24
C GLY A 575 2.12 9.33 -9.74
N PRO A 576 2.81 8.40 -10.44
CA PRO A 576 2.85 8.41 -11.90
C PRO A 576 1.47 8.07 -12.48
N VAL A 577 1.17 8.62 -13.66
CA VAL A 577 0.07 8.17 -14.53
C VAL A 577 0.59 8.03 -15.95
N ALA A 578 0.37 6.86 -16.56
CA ALA A 578 0.80 6.56 -17.92
C ALA A 578 -0.33 6.83 -18.94
N THR A 579 0.00 7.15 -20.20
CA THR A 579 -1.00 7.34 -21.26
C THR A 579 -0.65 6.62 -22.57
N ALA A 580 -1.67 6.30 -23.37
CA ALA A 580 -1.50 5.77 -24.73
C ALA A 580 -0.62 6.66 -25.62
N GLY A 581 -0.60 7.98 -25.37
CA GLY A 581 0.30 8.94 -26.01
C GLY A 581 1.80 8.72 -25.76
N GLY A 582 2.18 7.70 -24.99
CA GLY A 582 3.57 7.32 -24.71
C GLY A 582 4.22 8.19 -23.63
N LEU A 583 3.42 8.68 -22.69
CA LEU A 583 3.83 9.63 -21.66
C LEU A 583 3.61 9.09 -20.25
N ILE A 584 4.41 9.59 -19.31
CA ILE A 584 4.20 9.44 -17.86
C ILE A 584 4.10 10.82 -17.23
N PHE A 585 2.97 11.13 -16.63
CA PHE A 585 2.71 12.35 -15.87
C PHE A 585 3.01 12.12 -14.38
N ILE A 586 3.83 12.98 -13.77
CA ILE A 586 4.18 12.88 -12.33
C ILE A 586 4.57 14.25 -11.74
N GLY A 587 4.17 14.48 -10.49
CA GLY A 587 4.54 15.66 -9.68
C GLY A 587 5.58 15.34 -8.61
N THR A 588 6.37 16.34 -8.21
CA THR A 588 7.37 16.21 -7.12
C THR A 588 7.37 17.42 -6.19
N SER A 589 7.52 17.16 -4.89
CA SER A 589 7.41 18.19 -3.84
C SER A 589 8.65 19.07 -3.72
N SER A 590 9.85 18.47 -3.69
CA SER A 590 11.12 19.19 -3.37
C SER A 590 11.58 20.21 -4.42
N ASP A 591 11.04 20.17 -5.63
CA ASP A 591 11.23 21.15 -6.70
C ASP A 591 9.93 21.82 -7.14
N ARG A 592 8.78 21.41 -6.60
CA ARG A 592 7.44 21.88 -6.96
C ARG A 592 7.19 21.83 -8.47
N LYS A 593 7.57 20.75 -9.14
CA LYS A 593 7.36 20.59 -10.59
C LYS A 593 6.41 19.43 -10.91
N VAL A 594 5.60 19.63 -11.93
CA VAL A 594 4.94 18.54 -12.67
C VAL A 594 5.66 18.31 -13.98
N ARG A 595 5.71 17.07 -14.42
CA ARG A 595 6.45 16.63 -15.62
C ARG A 595 5.63 15.68 -16.44
N ALA A 596 5.83 15.76 -17.75
CA ALA A 596 5.52 14.69 -18.68
C ALA A 596 6.85 14.09 -19.17
N ARG A 597 7.01 12.79 -18.97
CA ARG A 597 8.19 12.02 -19.37
C ARG A 597 7.85 11.11 -20.53
N ASP A 598 8.83 10.86 -21.38
CA ASP A 598 8.79 9.79 -22.37
C ASP A 598 8.74 8.43 -21.66
N ALA A 599 7.73 7.61 -21.98
CA ALA A 599 7.51 6.33 -21.33
C ALA A 599 8.60 5.27 -21.60
N ASP A 600 9.28 5.36 -22.75
CA ASP A 600 10.27 4.36 -23.20
C ASP A 600 11.69 4.71 -22.74
N THR A 601 11.94 5.94 -22.29
CA THR A 601 13.29 6.42 -21.90
C THR A 601 13.36 7.15 -20.55
N GLY A 602 12.23 7.54 -19.96
CA GLY A 602 12.16 8.34 -18.72
C GLY A 602 12.54 9.81 -18.89
N ALA A 603 12.95 10.24 -20.11
CA ALA A 603 13.38 11.60 -20.41
C ALA A 603 12.24 12.61 -20.22
N VAL A 604 12.54 13.81 -19.71
CA VAL A 604 11.53 14.88 -19.54
C VAL A 604 11.26 15.53 -20.90
N LEU A 605 10.01 15.48 -21.36
CA LEU A 605 9.57 16.11 -22.62
C LEU A 605 8.86 17.46 -22.37
N TRP A 606 8.26 17.62 -21.19
CA TRP A 606 7.65 18.86 -20.72
C TRP A 606 7.72 18.92 -19.20
N GLU A 607 7.92 20.11 -18.64
CA GLU A 607 7.78 20.37 -17.21
C GLU A 607 7.19 21.75 -16.94
N HIS A 608 6.48 21.88 -15.83
CA HIS A 608 5.88 23.14 -15.38
C HIS A 608 6.17 23.37 -13.89
N GLN A 609 6.53 24.61 -13.56
CA GLN A 609 6.83 25.04 -12.20
C GLN A 609 5.54 25.44 -11.47
N LEU A 610 5.22 24.71 -10.40
CA LEU A 610 4.18 25.07 -9.45
C LEU A 610 4.75 25.98 -8.35
N ASP A 611 3.86 26.69 -7.67
CA ASP A 611 4.16 27.52 -6.48
C ASP A 611 4.08 26.75 -5.15
N ALA A 612 3.39 25.61 -5.13
CA ALA A 612 3.35 24.65 -4.02
C ALA A 612 3.69 23.23 -4.50
N ALA A 613 3.92 22.30 -3.56
CA ALA A 613 4.19 20.89 -3.85
C ALA A 613 3.00 20.18 -4.51
N SER A 614 3.22 18.97 -5.05
CA SER A 614 2.16 18.10 -5.55
C SER A 614 2.35 16.68 -5.00
N GLU A 615 1.32 16.16 -4.32
CA GLU A 615 1.29 14.81 -3.74
C GLU A 615 -0.01 14.09 -4.06
N GLY A 616 0.01 12.76 -4.05
CA GLY A 616 -1.12 11.95 -4.50
C GLY A 616 -1.10 11.74 -6.03
N VAL A 617 -2.19 11.19 -6.55
CA VAL A 617 -2.25 10.71 -7.93
C VAL A 617 -3.03 11.72 -8.79
N PRO A 618 -2.49 12.20 -9.93
CA PRO A 618 -3.25 13.03 -10.85
C PRO A 618 -4.36 12.23 -11.54
N ALA A 619 -5.33 12.90 -12.17
CA ALA A 619 -6.33 12.24 -12.99
C ALA A 619 -6.20 12.68 -14.46
N VAL A 620 -6.45 11.75 -15.38
CA VAL A 620 -6.45 11.98 -16.82
C VAL A 620 -7.84 11.67 -17.36
N TYR A 621 -8.45 12.60 -18.09
CA TYR A 621 -9.82 12.42 -18.59
C TYR A 621 -10.07 13.26 -19.85
N GLU A 622 -11.15 12.95 -20.56
CA GLU A 622 -11.66 13.79 -21.64
C GLU A 622 -12.90 14.60 -21.19
N ALA A 623 -12.97 15.87 -21.58
CA ALA A 623 -14.17 16.69 -21.51
C ALA A 623 -14.32 17.55 -22.76
N GLY A 624 -15.45 17.43 -23.46
CA GLY A 624 -15.74 18.22 -24.66
C GLY A 624 -14.78 17.97 -25.83
N GLY A 625 -14.32 16.72 -26.04
CA GLY A 625 -13.36 16.38 -27.09
C GLY A 625 -11.91 16.78 -26.79
N LYS A 626 -11.62 17.17 -25.54
CA LYS A 626 -10.30 17.64 -25.11
C LYS A 626 -9.78 16.82 -23.93
N GLN A 627 -8.55 16.35 -24.02
CA GLN A 627 -7.87 15.62 -22.94
C GLN A 627 -7.28 16.59 -21.91
N TYR A 628 -7.44 16.28 -20.64
CA TYR A 628 -6.91 17.03 -19.50
C TYR A 628 -6.08 16.12 -18.59
N VAL A 629 -5.08 16.71 -17.93
CA VAL A 629 -4.35 16.11 -16.80
C VAL A 629 -4.48 17.05 -15.61
N VAL A 630 -5.08 16.60 -14.51
CA VAL A 630 -5.30 17.42 -13.31
C VAL A 630 -4.46 16.93 -12.13
N PHE A 631 -3.73 17.85 -11.51
CA PHE A 631 -2.87 17.60 -10.35
C PHE A 631 -3.44 18.26 -9.09
N PRO A 632 -3.48 17.56 -7.94
CA PRO A 632 -3.55 18.20 -6.63
C PRO A 632 -2.23 18.94 -6.31
N VAL A 633 -2.34 20.17 -5.81
CA VAL A 633 -1.22 21.09 -5.53
C VAL A 633 -1.41 21.79 -4.19
N GLY A 634 -0.41 21.77 -3.31
CA GLY A 634 -0.45 22.43 -2.02
C GLY A 634 0.69 22.05 -1.07
N GLY A 635 0.99 22.94 -0.12
CA GLY A 635 2.02 22.72 0.92
C GLY A 635 3.45 22.50 0.39
N ASP A 636 4.31 21.95 1.26
CA ASP A 636 5.71 21.62 0.97
C ASP A 636 5.94 20.13 0.64
N GLY A 637 4.90 19.30 0.76
CA GLY A 637 4.98 17.84 0.74
C GLY A 637 5.20 17.21 2.12
N LEU A 638 4.73 15.98 2.29
CA LEU A 638 4.86 15.21 3.53
C LEU A 638 6.28 14.67 3.68
N PHE A 639 6.86 14.84 4.88
CA PHE A 639 8.25 14.53 5.20
C PHE A 639 9.30 15.27 4.33
N ALA A 640 8.91 16.34 3.64
CA ALA A 640 9.86 17.22 2.97
C ALA A 640 10.69 17.99 4.01
N PRO A 641 12.03 17.88 4.02
CA PRO A 641 12.86 18.73 4.87
C PRO A 641 12.70 20.19 4.44
N ARG A 642 12.59 21.11 5.42
CA ARG A 642 12.43 22.56 5.14
C ARG A 642 13.76 23.19 4.77
N LEU A 643 14.24 22.90 3.55
CA LEU A 643 15.53 23.32 2.99
C LEU A 643 15.58 24.80 2.58
N GLY A 644 15.03 25.70 3.41
CA GLY A 644 14.99 27.15 3.13
C GLY A 644 14.12 27.56 1.93
N GLN A 645 13.24 26.69 1.45
CA GLN A 645 12.39 26.97 0.28
C GLN A 645 11.44 28.15 0.53
N PRO A 646 11.06 28.91 -0.52
CA PRO A 646 10.01 29.93 -0.41
C PRO A 646 8.71 29.33 0.15
N LYS A 647 7.90 30.11 0.87
CA LYS A 647 6.59 29.62 1.35
C LYS A 647 5.77 29.05 0.18
N PRO A 648 5.07 27.91 0.37
CA PRO A 648 4.22 27.36 -0.67
C PRO A 648 3.05 28.29 -0.97
N GLY A 649 2.61 28.26 -2.24
CA GLY A 649 1.40 28.95 -2.70
C GLY A 649 0.09 28.33 -2.19
N ALA A 650 -1.01 28.74 -2.80
CA ALA A 650 -2.35 28.31 -2.41
C ALA A 650 -2.60 26.82 -2.68
N ASN A 651 -3.37 26.17 -1.81
CA ASN A 651 -3.87 24.82 -2.04
C ASN A 651 -4.94 24.84 -3.16
N ARG A 652 -4.76 24.01 -4.19
CA ARG A 652 -5.61 23.99 -5.39
C ARG A 652 -5.47 22.70 -6.20
N TYR A 653 -6.37 22.52 -7.16
CA TYR A 653 -6.12 21.64 -8.32
C TYR A 653 -5.70 22.49 -9.52
N VAL A 654 -4.78 21.97 -10.32
CA VAL A 654 -4.29 22.60 -11.56
C VAL A 654 -4.48 21.62 -12.70
N ALA A 655 -5.24 21.99 -13.71
CA ALA A 655 -5.46 21.17 -14.90
C ALA A 655 -4.69 21.70 -16.10
N PHE A 656 -4.04 20.79 -16.83
CA PHE A 656 -3.29 21.07 -18.04
C PHE A 656 -3.96 20.41 -19.26
N ALA A 657 -3.93 21.10 -20.39
CA ALA A 657 -4.39 20.58 -21.68
C ALA A 657 -3.67 21.31 -22.83
N LEU A 658 -3.83 20.81 -24.06
CA LEU A 658 -3.32 21.51 -25.26
C LEU A 658 -4.08 22.84 -25.48
N PRO A 659 -3.51 23.82 -26.20
CA PRO A 659 -4.23 25.03 -26.58
C PRO A 659 -5.41 24.72 -27.52
N THR A 660 -6.44 25.56 -27.51
CA THR A 660 -7.58 25.39 -28.43
C THR A 660 -7.11 25.61 -29.88
N GLY A 661 -7.21 24.58 -30.71
CA GLY A 661 -6.72 24.60 -32.10
C GLY A 661 -5.39 23.87 -32.33
N ALA A 662 -4.69 23.43 -31.27
CA ALA A 662 -3.53 22.56 -31.40
C ALA A 662 -3.98 21.11 -31.69
N GLY A 663 -4.00 20.73 -32.97
CA GLY A 663 -4.44 19.40 -33.42
C GLY A 663 -5.27 19.35 -34.72
N GLN A 664 -5.28 20.43 -35.51
CA GLN A 664 -5.67 20.39 -36.93
C GLN A 664 -4.42 20.33 -37.81
#